data_AF-A0A7V9H2Z0-F1
#
_entry.id   AF-A0A7V9H2Z0-F1
#
_cell.length_a   1.000
_cell.length_b   1.000
_cell.length_c   1.000
_cell.angle_alpha   90.00
_cell.angle_beta   90.00
_cell.angle_gamma   90.00
#
_symmetry.space_group_name_H-M   'P 1'
#
loop_
_entity.id
_entity.type
_entity.pdbx_description
1 polymer ?
#
loop_
_entity_poly.entity_id
_entity_poly.type
_entity_poly.pdbx_seq_one_letter_code
_entity_poly.pdbx_strand_id
1 'polypeptide(L)'
;DRVVDRIREHMPEDRVAQAEEFARQYFAWIPREDLGGRSPIDLYGAAMAHFGFALQRSPGESKVRVYNPLFEEHGWQSTHTALEVVTDDMPFLVDSIRMEVNVRGFGIHLMLHPIMKVRRDESGRLLEVLPPGSEDEDALPESVIHVEVDRQTEPEILEELRACTGRVLSQVRAAVEDWPKMLERVGEVVSDFVAPPPLDEEDLAEAEAFLDWISADNFTFLGYREYDLISENGEDALMGVEGTGLGILRETGRKPHSHSFSRLPPEVRRLARRPNLLNLTKANSRSTVHRPSYMDYVGVKKFDGEGNVTGERRFLGLYTFSAYSMSVFEMPIVRRKVRYVLERGGFPKGSHNEKDLVEILETYPRDELFQISKEELFDISMGVLHLQERQRTRLFVRRDTYGRFFSCLVYVPRDHYDTEVRRRMQEILHDSLGGVGSAFDVRLSESVLARLHFIVYVEPGEVPEYDVGDIEERLAETTRSWADNLYDALIEGVGEERGNELFHKYRDAFPAGYRAGFLARTAVADIRRIEGLASESDLGMSLYHPIEEPEAFLGFKLFRYGEQISLSTVLPLLEDMGVEVVDERPHKVEPAGSPQVWIYDFGLVDESRNEFQTGEVREIFQDAFARAYRGLVENDGFNRLVLRVRLTWRQVTILRAYCKYLRQAGTTFSQAYMEDTLFTNHHIARLLVDLFEWRFDPKNSGRAEQETERLKSEIEEALDEVVSLDEDRILRNFLDVTLATVRTNYYQMDDDGEPKVHLSFKLDPREIPLLPLPRPRFEIFVYSPRSEGVHLRGGEVARGGIRWSDRREDFRTEVLGLMKAQMVKNAVIV
;
A
#
# COMPACT_ATOMS: atom_id res chain seq x y z
N ASP A 1 -23.68 9.84 42.46
CA ASP A 1 -24.94 10.33 43.07
C ASP A 1 -26.18 9.65 42.51
N ARG A 2 -26.58 9.85 41.24
CA ARG A 2 -27.80 9.20 40.69
C ARG A 2 -27.86 7.67 40.86
N VAL A 3 -26.71 6.97 40.75
CA VAL A 3 -26.62 5.52 41.01
C VAL A 3 -26.87 5.20 42.49
N VAL A 4 -26.32 6.00 43.40
CA VAL A 4 -26.48 5.84 44.85
C VAL A 4 -27.92 6.11 45.28
N ASP A 5 -28.58 7.12 44.71
CA ASP A 5 -29.99 7.39 44.98
C ASP A 5 -30.86 6.16 44.63
N ARG A 6 -30.60 5.52 43.48
CA ARG A 6 -31.27 4.28 43.09
C ARG A 6 -31.00 3.11 44.05
N ILE A 7 -29.77 2.98 44.56
CA ILE A 7 -29.43 1.97 45.59
C ILE A 7 -30.30 2.17 46.82
N ARG A 8 -30.42 3.40 47.32
CA ARG A 8 -31.24 3.71 48.50
C ARG A 8 -32.74 3.45 48.28
N GLU A 9 -33.22 3.61 47.05
CA GLU A 9 -34.63 3.35 46.68
C GLU A 9 -34.97 1.86 46.53
N HIS A 10 -34.04 1.03 46.05
CA HIS A 10 -34.34 -0.33 45.58
C HIS A 10 -33.65 -1.45 46.38
N MET A 11 -32.60 -1.16 47.16
CA MET A 11 -31.94 -2.19 47.98
C MET A 11 -32.59 -2.34 49.36
N PRO A 12 -32.60 -3.56 49.93
CA PRO A 12 -32.97 -3.78 51.33
C PRO A 12 -32.13 -2.95 52.29
N GLU A 13 -32.73 -2.39 53.35
CA GLU A 13 -32.06 -1.47 54.30
C GLU A 13 -30.76 -2.05 54.89
N ASP A 14 -30.70 -3.36 55.13
CA ASP A 14 -29.53 -4.06 55.67
C ASP A 14 -28.34 -4.11 54.70
N ARG A 15 -28.54 -3.81 53.41
CA ARG A 15 -27.51 -3.85 52.36
C ARG A 15 -27.19 -2.50 51.71
N VAL A 16 -28.00 -1.47 51.97
CA VAL A 16 -27.85 -0.14 51.34
C VAL A 16 -26.46 0.45 51.59
N ALA A 17 -25.98 0.43 52.83
CA ALA A 17 -24.69 1.04 53.18
C ALA A 17 -23.52 0.37 52.43
N GLN A 18 -23.52 -0.96 52.36
CA GLN A 18 -22.49 -1.73 51.68
C GLN A 18 -22.53 -1.55 50.15
N ALA A 19 -23.74 -1.58 49.56
CA ALA A 19 -23.93 -1.36 48.14
C ALA A 19 -23.57 0.07 47.71
N GLU A 20 -23.88 1.07 48.54
CA GLU A 20 -23.50 2.46 48.31
C GLU A 20 -21.97 2.60 48.30
N GLU A 21 -21.30 2.04 49.31
CA GLU A 21 -19.84 2.10 49.40
C GLU A 21 -19.17 1.42 48.20
N PHE A 22 -19.64 0.21 47.84
CA PHE A 22 -19.20 -0.50 46.65
C PHE A 22 -19.34 0.37 45.40
N ALA A 23 -20.54 0.93 45.14
CA ALA A 23 -20.79 1.69 43.92
C ALA A 23 -19.99 3.00 43.84
N ARG A 24 -19.71 3.63 44.98
CA ARG A 24 -18.86 4.83 45.04
C ARG A 24 -17.42 4.49 44.65
N GLN A 25 -16.87 3.40 45.18
CA GLN A 25 -15.53 2.94 44.81
C GLN A 25 -15.47 2.43 43.37
N TYR A 26 -16.52 1.75 42.91
CA TYR A 26 -16.63 1.17 41.58
C TYR A 26 -16.48 2.18 40.45
N PHE A 27 -17.02 3.38 40.65
CA PHE A 27 -16.94 4.48 39.68
C PHE A 27 -16.00 5.61 40.13
N ALA A 28 -15.15 5.42 41.15
CA ALA A 28 -14.35 6.51 41.72
C ALA A 28 -13.35 7.12 40.72
N TRP A 29 -12.75 6.28 39.87
CA TRP A 29 -11.65 6.65 38.98
C TRP A 29 -12.00 6.58 37.50
N ILE A 30 -13.30 6.45 37.16
CA ILE A 30 -13.73 6.44 35.76
C ILE A 30 -13.61 7.85 35.15
N PRO A 31 -13.04 7.98 33.94
CA PRO A 31 -13.12 9.22 33.18
C PRO A 31 -14.57 9.66 32.96
N ARG A 32 -14.84 10.96 33.04
CA ARG A 32 -16.20 11.50 32.86
C ARG A 32 -16.78 11.21 31.48
N GLU A 33 -15.92 11.10 30.47
CA GLU A 33 -16.27 10.82 29.08
C GLU A 33 -16.85 9.41 28.93
N ASP A 34 -16.32 8.42 29.67
CA ASP A 34 -16.78 7.02 29.64
C ASP A 34 -18.16 6.82 30.31
N LEU A 35 -18.58 7.77 31.14
CA LEU A 35 -19.93 7.87 31.70
C LEU A 35 -20.91 8.58 30.74
N GLY A 36 -20.39 9.32 29.75
CA GLY A 36 -21.18 10.07 28.78
C GLY A 36 -22.05 9.15 27.92
N GLY A 37 -23.33 9.49 27.77
CA GLY A 37 -24.26 8.70 26.95
C GLY A 37 -24.81 7.42 27.61
N ARG A 38 -24.34 7.03 28.80
CA ARG A 38 -24.85 5.87 29.53
C ARG A 38 -26.06 6.22 30.38
N SER A 39 -27.05 5.32 30.39
CA SER A 39 -28.23 5.49 31.23
C SER A 39 -27.88 5.25 32.70
N PRO A 40 -28.36 6.09 33.65
CA PRO A 40 -28.16 5.84 35.07
C PRO A 40 -28.72 4.50 35.56
N ILE A 41 -29.71 3.92 34.86
CA ILE A 41 -30.26 2.60 35.21
C ILE A 41 -29.28 1.48 34.84
N ASP A 42 -28.59 1.60 33.70
CA ASP A 42 -27.62 0.61 33.25
C ASP A 42 -26.33 0.68 34.08
N LEU A 43 -25.89 1.89 34.45
CA LEU A 43 -24.78 2.07 35.40
C LEU A 43 -25.09 1.48 36.79
N TYR A 44 -26.31 1.71 37.28
CA TYR A 44 -26.79 1.10 38.51
C TYR A 44 -26.80 -0.42 38.41
N GLY A 45 -27.41 -0.97 37.36
CA GLY A 45 -27.55 -2.42 37.23
C GLY A 45 -26.21 -3.12 36.96
N ALA A 46 -25.27 -2.51 36.22
CA ALA A 46 -23.91 -3.04 36.07
C ALA A 46 -23.19 -3.15 37.42
N ALA A 47 -23.18 -2.07 38.21
CA ALA A 47 -22.56 -2.08 39.53
C ALA A 47 -23.22 -3.09 40.48
N MET A 48 -24.55 -3.17 40.49
CA MET A 48 -25.28 -4.10 41.37
C MET A 48 -25.17 -5.55 40.92
N ALA A 49 -25.12 -5.80 39.60
CA ALA A 49 -24.87 -7.13 39.07
C ALA A 49 -23.48 -7.62 39.50
N HIS A 50 -22.45 -6.77 39.39
CA HIS A 50 -21.10 -7.13 39.80
C HIS A 50 -20.96 -7.24 41.33
N PHE A 51 -21.60 -6.34 42.10
CA PHE A 51 -21.70 -6.46 43.55
C PHE A 51 -22.34 -7.79 43.97
N GLY A 52 -23.46 -8.16 43.34
CA GLY A 52 -24.13 -9.45 43.57
C GLY A 52 -23.21 -10.64 43.25
N PHE A 53 -22.41 -10.53 42.20
CA PHE A 53 -21.39 -11.53 41.86
C PHE A 53 -20.27 -11.59 42.92
N ALA A 54 -19.90 -10.47 43.54
CA ALA A 54 -18.89 -10.40 44.59
C ALA A 54 -19.36 -10.90 45.97
N LEU A 55 -20.67 -11.02 46.22
CA LEU A 55 -21.21 -11.38 47.55
C LEU A 55 -20.68 -12.71 48.12
N GLN A 56 -20.34 -13.67 47.26
CA GLN A 56 -19.89 -15.01 47.66
C GLN A 56 -18.59 -15.35 46.92
N ARG A 57 -17.48 -15.48 47.65
CA ARG A 57 -16.16 -15.85 47.13
C ARG A 57 -15.28 -16.38 48.25
N SER A 58 -14.66 -17.53 48.05
CA SER A 58 -13.68 -18.06 49.01
C SER A 58 -12.32 -17.36 48.84
N PRO A 59 -11.52 -17.16 49.90
CA PRO A 59 -10.14 -16.68 49.76
C PRO A 59 -9.34 -17.56 48.80
N GLY A 60 -8.51 -16.96 47.93
CA GLY A 60 -7.77 -17.69 46.90
C GLY A 60 -8.55 -18.00 45.61
N GLU A 61 -9.88 -17.83 45.62
CA GLU A 61 -10.73 -18.05 44.44
C GLU A 61 -10.75 -16.82 43.54
N SER A 62 -10.52 -17.02 42.23
CA SER A 62 -10.77 -16.02 41.19
C SER A 62 -12.09 -16.32 40.51
N LYS A 63 -13.10 -15.47 40.72
CA LYS A 63 -14.38 -15.58 40.03
C LYS A 63 -14.32 -14.85 38.70
N VAL A 64 -14.70 -15.50 37.61
CA VAL A 64 -14.75 -14.93 36.26
C VAL A 64 -16.08 -15.25 35.61
N ARG A 65 -16.76 -14.25 35.06
CA ARG A 65 -17.92 -14.45 34.18
C ARG A 65 -17.84 -13.58 32.94
N VAL A 66 -18.36 -14.09 31.83
CA VAL A 66 -18.44 -13.39 30.54
C VAL A 66 -19.85 -13.56 30.02
N TYR A 67 -20.54 -12.47 29.70
CA TYR A 67 -21.93 -12.51 29.24
C TYR A 67 -22.32 -11.24 28.49
N ASN A 68 -23.44 -11.31 27.76
CA ASN A 68 -24.07 -10.15 27.14
C ASN A 68 -25.17 -9.61 28.06
N PRO A 69 -25.02 -8.42 28.65
CA PRO A 69 -26.05 -7.86 29.51
C PRO A 69 -27.33 -7.57 28.71
N LEU A 70 -28.42 -8.21 29.13
CA LEU A 70 -29.77 -8.05 28.59
C LEU A 70 -30.71 -7.59 29.69
N PHE A 71 -31.50 -6.56 29.42
CA PHE A 71 -32.34 -5.93 30.45
C PHE A 71 -33.33 -6.90 31.10
N GLU A 72 -33.97 -7.78 30.31
CA GLU A 72 -34.95 -8.76 30.80
C GLU A 72 -34.33 -9.84 31.69
N GLU A 73 -33.08 -10.23 31.45
CA GLU A 73 -32.40 -11.31 32.17
C GLU A 73 -31.54 -10.80 33.34
N HIS A 74 -30.91 -9.65 33.17
CA HIS A 74 -29.85 -9.14 34.05
C HIS A 74 -30.24 -7.84 34.77
N GLY A 75 -31.36 -7.21 34.41
CA GLY A 75 -31.80 -5.92 34.98
C GLY A 75 -31.03 -4.70 34.49
N TRP A 76 -30.14 -4.89 33.50
CA TRP A 76 -29.41 -3.84 32.78
C TRP A 76 -28.99 -4.33 31.41
N GLN A 77 -28.64 -3.41 30.52
CA GLN A 77 -28.20 -3.74 29.17
C GLN A 77 -26.93 -3.00 28.78
N SER A 78 -26.16 -3.63 27.89
CA SER A 78 -25.01 -3.03 27.23
C SER A 78 -25.03 -3.40 25.76
N THR A 79 -24.47 -2.52 24.92
CA THR A 79 -24.17 -2.83 23.52
C THR A 79 -22.92 -3.71 23.38
N HIS A 80 -22.26 -4.05 24.48
CA HIS A 80 -20.99 -4.76 24.57
C HIS A 80 -21.12 -6.07 25.35
N THR A 81 -20.11 -6.94 25.21
CA THR A 81 -19.96 -8.12 26.07
C THR A 81 -19.23 -7.72 27.35
N ALA A 82 -19.76 -8.11 28.51
CA ALA A 82 -19.17 -7.83 29.81
C ALA A 82 -18.32 -9.01 30.30
N LEU A 83 -17.05 -8.75 30.63
CA LEU A 83 -16.14 -9.63 31.36
C LEU A 83 -15.98 -9.08 32.78
N GLU A 84 -16.33 -9.88 33.77
CA GLU A 84 -16.28 -9.48 35.18
C GLU A 84 -15.45 -10.46 36.00
N VAL A 85 -14.59 -9.90 36.86
CA VAL A 85 -13.64 -10.62 37.69
C VAL A 85 -13.70 -10.10 39.12
N VAL A 86 -13.76 -11.02 40.08
CA VAL A 86 -13.56 -10.74 41.51
C VAL A 86 -12.49 -11.70 42.03
N THR A 87 -11.37 -11.16 42.50
CA THR A 87 -10.22 -11.95 42.97
C THR A 87 -9.46 -11.22 44.08
N ASP A 88 -8.55 -11.93 44.76
CA ASP A 88 -7.64 -11.29 45.72
C ASP A 88 -6.77 -10.28 44.97
N ASP A 89 -6.53 -9.13 45.60
CA ASP A 89 -5.68 -8.12 44.97
C ASP A 89 -4.21 -8.58 44.91
N MET A 90 -3.61 -8.42 43.73
CA MET A 90 -2.20 -8.74 43.49
C MET A 90 -1.66 -7.98 42.27
N PRO A 91 -0.34 -7.80 42.16
CA PRO A 91 0.27 -7.21 40.96
C PRO A 91 -0.10 -7.97 39.67
N PHE A 92 -0.08 -7.25 38.55
CA PHE A 92 -0.22 -7.77 37.18
C PHE A 92 -1.64 -8.19 36.74
N LEU A 93 -2.69 -8.02 37.56
CA LEU A 93 -4.04 -8.46 37.18
C LEU A 93 -4.60 -7.72 35.95
N VAL A 94 -4.62 -6.38 36.00
CA VAL A 94 -5.30 -5.53 35.01
C VAL A 94 -4.63 -5.61 33.64
N ASP A 95 -3.33 -5.46 33.62
CA ASP A 95 -2.45 -5.56 32.46
C ASP A 95 -2.47 -6.96 31.83
N SER A 96 -2.52 -8.03 32.62
CA SER A 96 -2.65 -9.39 32.08
C SER A 96 -4.03 -9.67 31.47
N ILE A 97 -5.11 -9.18 32.10
CA ILE A 97 -6.47 -9.28 31.52
C ILE A 97 -6.56 -8.47 30.23
N ARG A 98 -6.09 -7.23 30.23
CA ARG A 98 -6.08 -6.36 29.05
C ARG A 98 -5.34 -6.99 27.90
N MET A 99 -4.18 -7.59 28.19
CA MET A 99 -3.39 -8.30 27.20
C MET A 99 -4.15 -9.49 26.60
N GLU A 100 -4.77 -10.31 27.44
CA GLU A 100 -5.50 -11.49 27.00
C GLU A 100 -6.72 -11.16 26.12
N VAL A 101 -7.37 -10.03 26.40
CA VAL A 101 -8.46 -9.48 25.56
C VAL A 101 -7.92 -9.01 24.20
N ASN A 102 -6.84 -8.22 24.21
CA ASN A 102 -6.25 -7.67 22.98
C ASN A 102 -5.65 -8.75 22.05
N VAL A 103 -5.06 -9.82 22.61
CA VAL A 103 -4.49 -10.93 21.82
C VAL A 103 -5.56 -11.63 20.97
N ARG A 104 -6.82 -11.61 21.40
CA ARG A 104 -7.95 -12.14 20.63
C ARG A 104 -8.55 -11.15 19.63
N GLY A 105 -8.00 -9.94 19.54
CA GLY A 105 -8.48 -8.91 18.64
C GLY A 105 -9.74 -8.18 19.14
N PHE A 106 -10.14 -8.35 20.40
CA PHE A 106 -11.26 -7.61 20.97
C PHE A 106 -10.82 -6.20 21.42
N GLY A 107 -11.53 -5.18 20.94
CA GLY A 107 -11.43 -3.82 21.46
C GLY A 107 -12.05 -3.70 22.86
N ILE A 108 -11.41 -2.92 23.72
CA ILE A 108 -11.90 -2.59 25.07
C ILE A 108 -12.61 -1.24 25.01
N HIS A 109 -13.89 -1.21 25.36
CA HIS A 109 -14.75 -0.02 25.36
C HIS A 109 -14.89 0.61 26.75
N LEU A 110 -14.76 -0.19 27.80
CA LEU A 110 -14.76 0.27 29.19
C LEU A 110 -13.91 -0.68 30.03
N MET A 111 -13.15 -0.14 30.97
CA MET A 111 -12.44 -0.95 31.96
C MET A 111 -12.50 -0.25 33.33
N LEU A 112 -13.10 -0.94 34.31
CA LEU A 112 -13.14 -0.55 35.71
C LEU A 112 -12.35 -1.56 36.51
N HIS A 113 -11.50 -1.11 37.42
CA HIS A 113 -10.66 -2.01 38.23
C HIS A 113 -10.37 -1.46 39.64
N PRO A 114 -11.41 -1.07 40.42
CA PRO A 114 -11.23 -0.69 41.82
C PRO A 114 -10.59 -1.82 42.65
N ILE A 115 -9.71 -1.43 43.57
CA ILE A 115 -9.24 -2.28 44.67
C ILE A 115 -10.08 -1.92 45.89
N MET A 116 -10.81 -2.89 46.42
CA MET A 116 -11.73 -2.70 47.54
C MET A 116 -11.26 -3.52 48.74
N LYS A 117 -11.12 -2.89 49.91
CA LYS A 117 -10.90 -3.62 51.17
C LYS A 117 -12.23 -4.18 51.67
N VAL A 118 -12.27 -5.47 51.94
CA VAL A 118 -13.51 -6.16 52.35
C VAL A 118 -13.31 -7.07 53.55
N ARG A 119 -14.40 -7.33 54.30
CA ARG A 119 -14.48 -8.40 55.29
C ARG A 119 -15.41 -9.50 54.79
N ARG A 120 -14.99 -10.75 54.96
CA ARG A 120 -15.79 -11.93 54.66
C ARG A 120 -15.90 -12.85 55.87
N ASP A 121 -16.96 -13.63 55.94
CA ASP A 121 -17.03 -14.73 56.91
C ASP A 121 -16.27 -15.98 56.41
N GLU A 122 -16.16 -17.00 57.27
CA GLU A 122 -15.49 -18.26 56.96
C GLU A 122 -16.10 -19.01 55.76
N SER A 123 -17.36 -18.72 55.42
CA SER A 123 -18.03 -19.31 54.26
C SER A 123 -17.73 -18.55 52.96
N GLY A 124 -17.02 -17.41 53.02
CA GLY A 124 -16.73 -16.56 51.86
C GLY A 124 -17.81 -15.51 51.56
N ARG A 125 -18.78 -15.31 52.46
CA ARG A 125 -19.82 -14.30 52.28
C ARG A 125 -19.29 -12.92 52.65
N LEU A 126 -19.55 -11.93 51.81
CA LEU A 126 -19.19 -10.53 52.02
C LEU A 126 -19.99 -9.93 53.18
N LEU A 127 -19.28 -9.51 54.25
CA LEU A 127 -19.85 -8.86 55.42
C LEU A 127 -19.83 -7.34 55.30
N GLU A 128 -18.74 -6.78 54.76
CA GLU A 128 -18.54 -5.33 54.71
C GLU A 128 -17.58 -4.94 53.58
N VAL A 129 -17.83 -3.77 52.96
CA VAL A 129 -16.90 -3.07 52.07
C VAL A 129 -16.43 -1.84 52.84
N LEU A 130 -15.12 -1.74 53.10
CA LEU A 130 -14.57 -0.66 53.90
C LEU A 130 -14.30 0.58 53.03
N PRO A 131 -14.35 1.80 53.61
CA PRO A 131 -13.99 3.02 52.91
C PRO A 131 -12.56 3.00 52.34
N PRO A 132 -12.28 3.75 51.25
CA PRO A 132 -10.95 3.87 50.68
C PRO A 132 -9.92 4.34 51.72
N GLY A 133 -8.74 3.72 51.72
CA GLY A 133 -7.66 4.09 52.62
C GLY A 133 -7.79 3.59 54.06
N SER A 134 -8.76 2.71 54.37
CA SER A 134 -8.81 2.02 55.66
C SER A 134 -7.50 1.29 55.96
N GLU A 135 -6.95 1.46 57.15
CA GLU A 135 -5.73 0.77 57.62
C GLU A 135 -6.02 -0.55 58.35
N ASP A 136 -7.27 -1.01 58.34
CA ASP A 136 -7.66 -2.24 59.02
C ASP A 136 -6.92 -3.46 58.44
N GLU A 137 -6.24 -4.21 59.33
CA GLU A 137 -5.43 -5.38 59.00
C GLU A 137 -6.27 -6.65 58.82
N ASP A 138 -7.46 -6.71 59.40
CA ASP A 138 -8.37 -7.86 59.28
C ASP A 138 -9.17 -7.83 57.96
N ALA A 139 -9.05 -6.74 57.19
CA ALA A 139 -9.70 -6.58 55.89
C ALA A 139 -8.79 -7.05 54.74
N LEU A 140 -9.36 -7.82 53.81
CA LEU A 140 -8.66 -8.34 52.64
C LEU A 140 -8.85 -7.39 51.44
N PRO A 141 -7.78 -7.04 50.72
CA PRO A 141 -7.90 -6.29 49.48
C PRO A 141 -8.38 -7.24 48.35
N GLU A 142 -9.42 -6.82 47.64
CA GLU A 142 -9.95 -7.51 46.47
C GLU A 142 -9.93 -6.60 45.24
N SER A 143 -9.49 -7.17 44.12
CA SER A 143 -9.58 -6.54 42.81
C SER A 143 -10.93 -6.90 42.17
N VAL A 144 -11.74 -5.88 41.89
CA VAL A 144 -13.06 -6.02 41.26
C VAL A 144 -12.98 -5.41 39.85
N ILE A 145 -12.84 -6.24 38.82
CA ILE A 145 -12.50 -5.81 37.46
C ILE A 145 -13.67 -6.05 36.53
N HIS A 146 -14.12 -5.01 35.84
CA HIS A 146 -15.18 -5.06 34.83
C HIS A 146 -14.67 -4.50 33.51
N VAL A 147 -14.82 -5.28 32.45
CA VAL A 147 -14.36 -4.94 31.11
C VAL A 147 -15.51 -5.09 30.14
N GLU A 148 -15.81 -4.06 29.36
CA GLU A 148 -16.71 -4.15 28.21
C GLU A 148 -15.88 -4.28 26.94
N VAL A 149 -16.13 -5.34 26.17
CA VAL A 149 -15.43 -5.65 24.92
C VAL A 149 -16.39 -5.67 23.72
N ASP A 150 -15.85 -5.74 22.50
CA ASP A 150 -16.66 -5.95 21.29
C ASP A 150 -17.70 -7.06 21.49
N ARG A 151 -18.94 -6.80 21.07
CA ARG A 151 -20.05 -7.72 21.33
C ARG A 151 -19.86 -9.04 20.59
N GLN A 152 -19.82 -10.13 21.34
CA GLN A 152 -19.75 -11.50 20.84
C GLN A 152 -21.05 -12.24 21.12
N THR A 153 -21.68 -12.80 20.08
CA THR A 153 -22.95 -13.53 20.21
C THR A 153 -22.79 -15.04 20.31
N GLU A 154 -21.63 -15.58 19.95
CA GLU A 154 -21.35 -17.02 19.96
C GLU A 154 -20.99 -17.50 21.38
N PRO A 155 -21.74 -18.46 21.96
CA PRO A 155 -21.47 -18.97 23.31
C PRO A 155 -20.07 -19.55 23.49
N GLU A 156 -19.53 -20.18 22.44
CA GLU A 156 -18.18 -20.77 22.44
C GLU A 156 -17.10 -19.71 22.66
N ILE A 157 -17.24 -18.54 22.03
CA ILE A 157 -16.31 -17.41 22.19
C ILE A 157 -16.35 -16.86 23.62
N LEU A 158 -17.55 -16.73 24.21
CA LEU A 158 -17.73 -16.25 25.58
C LEU A 158 -17.09 -17.20 26.59
N GLU A 159 -17.32 -18.50 26.42
CA GLU A 159 -16.75 -19.54 27.28
C GLU A 159 -15.23 -19.63 27.12
N GLU A 160 -14.71 -19.48 25.89
CA GLU A 160 -13.28 -19.41 25.66
C GLU A 160 -12.66 -18.19 26.38
N LEU A 161 -13.22 -16.99 26.21
CA LEU A 161 -12.72 -15.78 26.89
C LEU A 161 -12.74 -15.95 28.42
N ARG A 162 -13.80 -16.55 28.97
CA ARG A 162 -13.92 -16.88 30.40
C ARG A 162 -12.81 -17.84 30.85
N ALA A 163 -12.68 -18.97 30.17
CA ALA A 163 -11.72 -20.01 30.51
C ALA A 163 -10.27 -19.50 30.42
N CYS A 164 -9.97 -18.73 29.38
CA CYS A 164 -8.64 -18.18 29.17
C CYS A 164 -8.28 -17.11 30.20
N THR A 165 -9.21 -16.19 30.50
CA THR A 165 -9.03 -15.23 31.59
C THR A 165 -8.80 -15.95 32.93
N GLY A 166 -9.53 -17.03 33.21
CA GLY A 166 -9.29 -17.87 34.38
C GLY A 166 -7.88 -18.47 34.43
N ARG A 167 -7.37 -18.98 33.30
CA ARG A 167 -5.99 -19.49 33.21
C ARG A 167 -4.95 -18.39 33.44
N VAL A 168 -5.13 -17.21 32.84
CA VAL A 168 -4.24 -16.06 33.03
C VAL A 168 -4.18 -15.67 34.51
N LEU A 169 -5.35 -15.54 35.16
CA LEU A 169 -5.41 -15.23 36.60
C LEU A 169 -4.72 -16.29 37.47
N SER A 170 -4.83 -17.58 37.12
CA SER A 170 -4.10 -18.63 37.85
C SER A 170 -2.58 -18.53 37.68
N GLN A 171 -2.12 -18.09 36.50
CA GLN A 171 -0.69 -17.91 36.22
C GLN A 171 -0.13 -16.68 36.93
N VAL A 172 -0.89 -15.57 36.96
CA VAL A 172 -0.56 -14.37 37.75
C VAL A 172 -0.41 -14.75 39.22
N ARG A 173 -1.41 -15.43 39.79
CA ARG A 173 -1.38 -15.88 41.19
C ARG A 173 -0.16 -16.77 41.47
N ALA A 174 0.09 -17.77 40.63
CA ALA A 174 1.23 -18.67 40.83
C ALA A 174 2.56 -17.90 40.81
N ALA A 175 2.74 -16.96 39.86
CA ALA A 175 3.95 -16.14 39.77
C ALA A 175 4.13 -15.24 41.01
N VAL A 176 3.06 -14.60 41.49
CA VAL A 176 3.10 -13.70 42.65
C VAL A 176 3.32 -14.47 43.96
N GLU A 177 2.60 -15.58 44.18
CA GLU A 177 2.74 -16.38 45.40
C GLU A 177 4.13 -17.01 45.56
N ASP A 178 4.71 -17.49 44.45
CA ASP A 178 6.04 -18.10 44.47
C ASP A 178 7.17 -17.10 44.27
N TRP A 179 6.87 -15.82 44.05
CA TRP A 179 7.89 -14.78 43.88
C TRP A 179 8.96 -14.80 44.98
N PRO A 180 8.63 -14.82 46.28
CA PRO A 180 9.64 -14.85 47.34
C PRO A 180 10.50 -16.11 47.28
N LYS A 181 9.90 -17.26 46.91
CA LYS A 181 10.64 -18.53 46.77
C LYS A 181 11.58 -18.49 45.57
N MET A 182 11.19 -17.85 44.47
CA MET A 182 12.07 -17.68 43.32
C MET A 182 13.28 -16.79 43.67
N LEU A 183 13.08 -15.73 44.46
CA LEU A 183 14.18 -14.92 45.00
C LEU A 183 15.10 -15.73 45.93
N GLU A 184 14.52 -16.56 46.81
CA GLU A 184 15.30 -17.48 47.67
C GLU A 184 16.16 -18.42 46.81
N ARG A 185 15.61 -18.99 45.72
CA ARG A 185 16.39 -19.82 44.79
C ARG A 185 17.54 -19.07 44.14
N VAL A 186 17.38 -17.79 43.79
CA VAL A 186 18.52 -16.99 43.28
C VAL A 186 19.60 -16.86 44.35
N GLY A 187 19.23 -16.56 45.60
CA GLY A 187 20.16 -16.47 46.71
C GLY A 187 20.90 -17.79 46.99
N GLU A 188 20.18 -18.92 46.93
CA GLU A 188 20.79 -20.26 47.03
C GLU A 188 21.78 -20.50 45.90
N VAL A 189 21.43 -20.17 44.64
CA VAL A 189 22.33 -20.30 43.48
C VAL A 189 23.61 -19.50 43.68
N VAL A 190 23.50 -18.26 44.15
CA VAL A 190 24.66 -17.39 44.43
C VAL A 190 25.51 -17.98 45.57
N SER A 191 24.89 -18.50 46.63
CA SER A 191 25.61 -19.13 47.75
C SER A 191 26.28 -20.45 47.39
N ASP A 192 25.73 -21.17 46.39
CA ASP A 192 26.25 -22.42 45.86
C ASP A 192 27.50 -22.23 45.00
N PHE A 193 27.88 -20.98 44.67
CA PHE A 193 29.17 -20.67 44.04
C PHE A 193 30.33 -20.84 45.04
N VAL A 194 30.51 -22.05 45.54
CA VAL A 194 31.72 -22.47 46.25
C VAL A 194 32.66 -23.03 45.18
N ALA A 195 33.71 -22.27 44.82
CA ALA A 195 34.70 -22.56 43.77
C ALA A 195 34.98 -24.07 43.56
N PRO A 196 35.12 -24.61 42.31
CA PRO A 196 36.26 -24.28 41.43
C PRO A 196 36.00 -24.51 39.88
N PRO A 197 36.99 -24.85 39.01
CA PRO A 197 37.16 -24.39 37.60
C PRO A 197 36.21 -25.06 36.58
N PRO A 198 36.09 -24.57 35.32
CA PRO A 198 37.05 -23.72 34.60
C PRO A 198 36.52 -22.30 34.30
N LEU A 199 35.76 -21.71 35.21
CA LEU A 199 35.23 -20.36 35.05
C LEU A 199 36.25 -19.30 35.51
N ASP A 200 36.39 -18.23 34.74
CA ASP A 200 37.24 -17.07 35.06
C ASP A 200 36.69 -16.30 36.27
N GLU A 201 37.57 -15.78 37.14
CA GLU A 201 37.15 -15.08 38.37
C GLU A 201 36.31 -13.83 38.05
N GLU A 202 36.64 -13.11 36.98
CA GLU A 202 35.84 -11.95 36.55
C GLU A 202 34.47 -12.37 36.00
N ASP A 203 34.39 -13.51 35.29
CA ASP A 203 33.12 -14.03 34.76
C ASP A 203 32.20 -14.49 35.89
N LEU A 204 32.76 -15.09 36.95
CA LEU A 204 32.00 -15.46 38.14
C LEU A 204 31.48 -14.22 38.87
N ALA A 205 32.35 -13.22 39.12
CA ALA A 205 31.97 -11.99 39.80
C ALA A 205 30.88 -11.21 39.04
N GLU A 206 30.93 -11.20 37.70
CA GLU A 206 29.86 -10.58 36.90
C GLU A 206 28.56 -11.40 36.90
N ALA A 207 28.65 -12.73 36.95
CA ALA A 207 27.47 -13.57 37.06
C ALA A 207 26.76 -13.39 38.41
N GLU A 208 27.51 -13.33 39.51
CA GLU A 208 27.01 -12.98 40.84
C GLU A 208 26.35 -11.60 40.83
N ALA A 209 27.05 -10.58 40.32
CA ALA A 209 26.52 -9.22 40.20
C ALA A 209 25.23 -9.17 39.36
N PHE A 210 25.14 -9.98 38.29
CA PHE A 210 23.93 -10.07 37.48
C PHE A 210 22.77 -10.73 38.24
N LEU A 211 23.02 -11.82 38.96
CA LEU A 211 22.00 -12.50 39.77
C LEU A 211 21.47 -11.61 40.89
N ASP A 212 22.36 -10.90 41.60
CA ASP A 212 21.97 -9.89 42.59
C ASP A 212 21.16 -8.76 41.95
N TRP A 213 21.58 -8.31 40.77
CA TRP A 213 20.90 -7.24 40.04
C TRP A 213 19.48 -7.63 39.61
N ILE A 214 19.26 -8.83 39.06
CA ILE A 214 17.91 -9.29 38.71
C ILE A 214 17.02 -9.49 39.95
N SER A 215 17.61 -9.85 41.10
CA SER A 215 16.90 -9.93 42.39
C SER A 215 16.54 -8.57 43.00
N ALA A 216 17.20 -7.49 42.56
CA ALA A 216 16.96 -6.12 43.03
C ALA A 216 15.98 -5.34 42.12
N ASP A 217 14.80 -5.91 41.88
CA ASP A 217 13.69 -5.31 41.09
C ASP A 217 14.02 -4.96 39.62
N ASN A 218 15.12 -5.48 39.06
CA ASN A 218 15.44 -5.33 37.64
C ASN A 218 14.82 -6.44 36.76
N PHE A 219 14.23 -7.45 37.37
CA PHE A 219 13.62 -8.58 36.68
C PHE A 219 12.35 -9.07 37.36
N THR A 220 11.24 -9.15 36.63
CA THR A 220 10.01 -9.80 37.08
C THR A 220 10.10 -11.31 36.81
N PHE A 221 10.50 -12.10 37.81
CA PHE A 221 10.36 -13.56 37.84
C PHE A 221 8.91 -14.03 37.69
N LEU A 222 8.70 -14.94 36.73
CA LEU A 222 7.40 -15.55 36.44
C LEU A 222 7.42 -17.06 36.70
N GLY A 223 8.57 -17.73 36.58
CA GLY A 223 8.68 -19.14 36.91
C GLY A 223 10.12 -19.60 37.09
N TYR A 224 10.28 -20.69 37.84
CA TYR A 224 11.56 -21.36 38.07
C TYR A 224 11.41 -22.86 37.93
N ARG A 225 12.43 -23.54 37.41
CA ARG A 225 12.54 -25.01 37.46
C ARG A 225 13.98 -25.48 37.27
N GLU A 226 14.32 -26.58 37.92
CA GLU A 226 15.61 -27.24 37.71
C GLU A 226 15.52 -28.36 36.68
N TYR A 227 16.62 -28.54 35.95
CA TYR A 227 16.78 -29.62 34.99
C TYR A 227 18.14 -30.30 35.17
N ASP A 228 18.17 -31.62 35.04
CA ASP A 228 19.38 -32.41 34.92
C ASP A 228 19.68 -32.67 33.44
N LEU A 229 20.96 -32.54 33.08
CA LEU A 229 21.47 -32.84 31.75
C LEU A 229 21.86 -34.30 31.69
N ILE A 230 21.08 -35.08 30.97
CA ILE A 230 21.29 -36.51 30.78
C ILE A 230 21.62 -36.81 29.32
N SER A 231 22.22 -37.97 29.07
CA SER A 231 22.40 -38.50 27.71
C SER A 231 21.47 -39.69 27.51
N GLU A 232 20.55 -39.58 26.56
CA GLU A 232 19.62 -40.64 26.18
C GLU A 232 19.79 -40.94 24.69
N ASN A 233 19.96 -42.22 24.34
CA ASN A 233 20.19 -42.67 22.96
C ASN A 233 21.38 -41.96 22.24
N GLY A 234 22.37 -41.48 22.99
CA GLY A 234 23.52 -40.74 22.45
C GLY A 234 23.25 -39.25 22.18
N GLU A 235 22.08 -38.74 22.53
CA GLU A 235 21.73 -37.31 22.46
C GLU A 235 21.61 -36.70 23.86
N ASP A 236 21.93 -35.42 23.97
CA ASP A 236 21.71 -34.66 25.20
C ASP A 236 20.22 -34.35 25.38
N ALA A 237 19.71 -34.51 26.61
CA ALA A 237 18.35 -34.18 27.02
C ALA A 237 18.33 -33.48 28.38
N LEU A 238 17.36 -32.57 28.58
CA LEU A 238 17.12 -31.91 29.87
C LEU A 238 15.88 -32.52 30.53
N MET A 239 16.07 -33.16 31.69
CA MET A 239 15.03 -33.78 32.50
C MET A 239 14.69 -32.89 33.69
N GLY A 240 13.43 -32.50 33.85
CA GLY A 240 13.01 -31.62 34.93
C GLY A 240 13.06 -32.34 36.28
N VAL A 241 13.66 -31.72 37.29
CA VAL A 241 13.74 -32.26 38.66
C VAL A 241 12.37 -32.09 39.33
N GLU A 242 11.81 -33.18 39.85
CA GLU A 242 10.49 -33.19 40.47
C GLU A 242 10.43 -32.29 41.72
N GLY A 243 9.32 -31.57 41.89
CA GLY A 243 9.09 -30.69 43.05
C GLY A 243 9.83 -29.35 43.02
N THR A 244 10.64 -29.08 41.98
CA THR A 244 11.40 -27.81 41.86
C THR A 244 10.65 -26.70 41.13
N GLY A 245 9.54 -27.02 40.46
CA GLY A 245 8.78 -26.08 39.64
C GLY A 245 8.03 -25.02 40.48
N LEU A 246 8.27 -23.74 40.18
CA LEU A 246 7.62 -22.58 40.81
C LEU A 246 6.97 -21.66 39.76
N GLY A 247 6.00 -20.86 40.20
CA GLY A 247 5.31 -19.88 39.35
C GLY A 247 4.57 -20.53 38.19
N ILE A 248 4.73 -19.98 36.97
CA ILE A 248 4.14 -20.54 35.75
C ILE A 248 4.70 -21.92 35.36
N LEU A 249 5.77 -22.36 36.04
CA LEU A 249 6.42 -23.66 35.84
C LEU A 249 6.05 -24.70 36.91
N ARG A 250 5.08 -24.41 37.81
CA ARG A 250 4.49 -25.38 38.74
C ARG A 250 4.07 -26.67 38.01
N GLU A 251 4.17 -27.81 38.69
CA GLU A 251 3.89 -29.11 38.10
C GLU A 251 2.38 -29.34 37.88
N THR A 252 1.92 -29.04 36.66
CA THR A 252 0.55 -29.34 36.23
C THR A 252 0.60 -30.41 35.12
N GLY A 253 0.90 -31.66 35.50
CA GLY A 253 0.67 -32.85 34.65
C GLY A 253 1.48 -32.96 33.33
N ARG A 254 2.76 -32.56 33.28
CA ARG A 254 3.61 -32.64 32.06
C ARG A 254 4.80 -33.61 32.16
N LYS A 255 5.19 -34.12 30.97
CA LYS A 255 6.30 -35.04 30.65
C LYS A 255 7.63 -34.63 31.31
N PRO A 256 8.49 -35.60 31.69
CA PRO A 256 9.76 -35.33 32.39
C PRO A 256 10.78 -34.53 31.56
N HIS A 257 10.67 -34.52 30.22
CA HIS A 257 11.63 -33.83 29.34
C HIS A 257 11.24 -32.38 29.02
N SER A 258 12.26 -31.53 28.90
CA SER A 258 12.14 -30.16 28.40
C SER A 258 11.79 -30.14 26.90
N HIS A 259 10.52 -29.89 26.58
CA HIS A 259 10.00 -29.92 25.21
C HIS A 259 10.68 -28.90 24.26
N SER A 260 11.06 -27.72 24.78
CA SER A 260 11.78 -26.72 23.97
C SER A 260 13.19 -27.18 23.63
N PHE A 261 13.86 -27.89 24.54
CA PHE A 261 15.21 -28.41 24.33
C PHE A 261 15.20 -29.61 23.37
N SER A 262 14.22 -30.51 23.49
CA SER A 262 14.09 -31.67 22.61
C SER A 262 13.81 -31.31 21.15
N ARG A 263 13.36 -30.09 20.85
CA ARG A 263 13.17 -29.60 19.47
C ARG A 263 14.44 -29.02 18.85
N LEU A 264 15.50 -28.79 19.64
CA LEU A 264 16.75 -28.27 19.10
C LEU A 264 17.49 -29.37 18.32
N PRO A 265 18.18 -29.03 17.21
CA PRO A 265 19.06 -29.96 16.51
C PRO A 265 20.16 -30.52 17.43
N PRO A 266 20.63 -31.77 17.22
CA PRO A 266 21.65 -32.39 18.07
C PRO A 266 22.94 -31.57 18.21
N GLU A 267 23.36 -30.85 17.16
CA GLU A 267 24.53 -29.95 17.21
C GLU A 267 24.34 -28.77 18.16
N VAL A 268 23.13 -28.21 18.20
CA VAL A 268 22.77 -27.11 19.08
C VAL A 268 22.61 -27.59 20.52
N ARG A 269 22.08 -28.80 20.75
CA ARG A 269 21.99 -29.38 22.10
C ARG A 269 23.34 -29.56 22.77
N ARG A 270 24.39 -29.86 22.01
CA ARG A 270 25.78 -29.94 22.52
C ARG A 270 26.26 -28.63 23.16
N LEU A 271 25.66 -27.49 22.82
CA LEU A 271 25.95 -26.21 23.49
C LEU A 271 25.58 -26.22 25.00
N ALA A 272 24.67 -27.11 25.43
CA ALA A 272 24.37 -27.29 26.85
C ALA A 272 25.62 -27.67 27.65
N ARG A 273 26.53 -28.46 27.06
CA ARG A 273 27.79 -28.90 27.70
C ARG A 273 28.90 -27.84 27.71
N ARG A 274 28.74 -26.69 27.05
CA ARG A 274 29.76 -25.62 27.08
C ARG A 274 29.94 -25.09 28.52
N PRO A 275 31.17 -24.81 28.98
CA PRO A 275 31.43 -24.39 30.36
C PRO A 275 31.20 -22.88 30.56
N ASN A 276 30.05 -22.35 30.16
CA ASN A 276 29.63 -20.98 30.44
C ASN A 276 28.55 -20.98 31.53
N LEU A 277 28.74 -20.19 32.59
CA LEU A 277 27.86 -20.22 33.76
C LEU A 277 26.43 -19.76 33.45
N LEU A 278 26.30 -18.63 32.76
CA LEU A 278 25.01 -18.03 32.42
C LEU A 278 24.65 -18.26 30.95
N ASN A 279 23.37 -18.52 30.73
CA ASN A 279 22.72 -18.54 29.44
C ASN A 279 21.56 -17.52 29.44
N LEU A 280 21.77 -16.38 28.79
CA LEU A 280 20.82 -15.27 28.71
C LEU A 280 20.26 -15.17 27.28
N THR A 281 18.96 -15.34 27.12
CA THR A 281 18.31 -15.38 25.79
C THR A 281 16.80 -15.17 25.92
N LYS A 282 16.07 -15.15 24.81
CA LYS A 282 14.61 -15.18 24.80
C LYS A 282 14.08 -16.62 24.84
N ALA A 283 13.00 -16.84 25.58
CA ALA A 283 12.21 -18.05 25.54
C ALA A 283 11.36 -18.08 24.24
N ASN A 284 10.86 -19.27 23.86
CA ASN A 284 9.97 -19.43 22.69
C ASN A 284 8.49 -19.17 23.02
N SER A 285 8.20 -18.87 24.29
CA SER A 285 6.85 -18.64 24.80
C SER A 285 6.69 -17.18 25.20
N ARG A 286 5.55 -16.60 24.81
CA ARG A 286 5.13 -15.26 25.23
C ARG A 286 4.64 -15.30 26.67
N SER A 287 4.88 -14.20 27.39
CA SER A 287 4.32 -14.02 28.73
C SER A 287 2.82 -13.83 28.64
N THR A 288 2.11 -14.53 29.53
CA THR A 288 0.69 -14.31 29.83
C THR A 288 0.49 -13.43 31.06
N VAL A 289 1.59 -12.98 31.68
CA VAL A 289 1.62 -12.10 32.85
C VAL A 289 2.32 -10.78 32.51
N HIS A 290 1.77 -9.67 32.98
CA HIS A 290 2.31 -8.30 32.89
C HIS A 290 2.30 -7.65 31.48
N ARG A 291 3.00 -8.22 30.48
CA ARG A 291 3.09 -7.66 29.12
C ARG A 291 3.28 -8.71 28.03
N PRO A 292 2.79 -8.50 26.78
CA PRO A 292 2.78 -9.49 25.70
C PRO A 292 4.13 -9.64 24.99
N SER A 293 5.20 -9.80 25.76
CA SER A 293 6.56 -9.97 25.28
C SER A 293 6.97 -11.44 25.34
N TYR A 294 7.92 -11.84 24.49
CA TYR A 294 8.60 -13.11 24.71
C TYR A 294 9.36 -13.04 26.03
N MET A 295 9.21 -14.08 26.85
CA MET A 295 9.85 -14.11 28.16
C MET A 295 11.37 -14.17 28.02
N ASP A 296 12.05 -13.52 28.94
CA ASP A 296 13.49 -13.63 29.13
C ASP A 296 13.79 -14.97 29.83
N TYR A 297 14.80 -15.65 29.31
CA TYR A 297 15.31 -16.91 29.81
C TYR A 297 16.67 -16.62 30.47
N VAL A 298 16.77 -16.92 31.76
CA VAL A 298 18.00 -16.87 32.53
C VAL A 298 18.30 -18.29 33.01
N GLY A 299 19.23 -18.97 32.34
CA GLY A 299 19.71 -20.29 32.73
C GLY A 299 21.03 -20.20 33.46
N VAL A 300 21.10 -20.75 34.67
CA VAL A 300 22.34 -20.91 35.43
C VAL A 300 22.76 -22.37 35.39
N LYS A 301 23.93 -22.66 34.81
CA LYS A 301 24.40 -24.04 34.66
C LYS A 301 24.81 -24.64 36.01
N LYS A 302 24.53 -25.92 36.18
CA LYS A 302 25.02 -26.74 37.30
C LYS A 302 26.29 -27.45 36.87
N PHE A 303 27.26 -27.54 37.76
CA PHE A 303 28.54 -28.20 37.53
C PHE A 303 28.75 -29.33 38.53
N ASP A 304 29.41 -30.42 38.11
CA ASP A 304 29.97 -31.39 39.05
C ASP A 304 31.32 -30.90 39.62
N GLY A 305 31.88 -31.68 40.56
CA GLY A 305 33.19 -31.36 41.17
C GLY A 305 34.38 -31.44 40.19
N GLU A 306 34.18 -31.92 38.97
CA GLU A 306 35.20 -31.95 37.90
C GLU A 306 35.05 -30.77 36.93
N GLY A 307 34.02 -29.93 37.10
CA GLY A 307 33.75 -28.77 36.24
C GLY A 307 32.94 -29.09 34.97
N ASN A 308 32.32 -30.28 34.89
CA ASN A 308 31.43 -30.63 33.79
C ASN A 308 30.00 -30.15 34.06
N VAL A 309 29.29 -29.71 33.02
CA VAL A 309 27.88 -29.32 33.14
C VAL A 309 26.99 -30.53 33.40
N THR A 310 26.26 -30.52 34.52
CA THR A 310 25.34 -31.57 34.95
C THR A 310 23.87 -31.19 34.82
N GLY A 311 23.55 -29.93 34.51
CA GLY A 311 22.17 -29.47 34.39
C GLY A 311 22.05 -27.95 34.33
N GLU A 312 20.83 -27.45 34.53
CA GLU A 312 20.54 -26.02 34.58
C GLU A 312 19.45 -25.69 35.61
N ARG A 313 19.55 -24.49 36.18
CA ARG A 313 18.53 -23.83 37.00
C ARG A 313 17.94 -22.72 36.15
N ARG A 314 16.67 -22.86 35.79
CA ARG A 314 16.02 -22.02 34.78
C ARG A 314 15.07 -21.05 35.44
N PHE A 315 15.31 -19.76 35.24
CA PHE A 315 14.39 -18.68 35.57
C PHE A 315 13.77 -18.15 34.27
N LEU A 316 12.44 -17.95 34.29
CA LEU A 316 11.70 -17.26 33.26
C LEU A 316 11.11 -15.99 33.83
N GLY A 317 11.15 -14.91 33.06
CA GLY A 317 10.59 -13.65 33.50
C GLY A 317 10.66 -12.55 32.46
N LEU A 318 10.65 -11.31 32.91
CA LEU A 318 10.68 -10.12 32.08
C LEU A 318 11.56 -9.06 32.75
N TYR A 319 12.49 -8.45 32.02
CA TYR A 319 13.19 -7.27 32.56
C TYR A 319 12.20 -6.13 32.88
N THR A 320 12.42 -5.42 33.98
CA THR A 320 11.54 -4.33 34.44
C THR A 320 11.86 -3.02 33.73
N PHE A 321 11.00 -2.00 33.89
CA PHE A 321 11.29 -0.65 33.39
C PHE A 321 12.62 -0.08 33.93
N SER A 322 12.97 -0.38 35.19
CA SER A 322 14.25 0.01 35.80
C SER A 322 15.44 -0.51 35.00
N ALA A 323 15.39 -1.77 34.56
CA ALA A 323 16.42 -2.36 33.71
C ALA A 323 16.55 -1.67 32.34
N TYR A 324 15.44 -1.19 31.75
CA TYR A 324 15.47 -0.49 30.46
C TYR A 324 15.96 0.96 30.56
N SER A 325 15.81 1.59 31.73
CA SER A 325 16.15 3.00 31.98
C SER A 325 17.52 3.20 32.64
N MET A 326 18.14 2.14 33.17
CA MET A 326 19.50 2.17 33.70
C MET A 326 20.54 2.40 32.59
N SER A 327 21.65 3.05 32.96
CA SER A 327 22.81 3.22 32.10
C SER A 327 23.49 1.86 31.81
N VAL A 328 23.86 1.64 30.55
CA VAL A 328 24.54 0.39 30.13
C VAL A 328 25.90 0.20 30.79
N PHE A 329 26.47 1.24 31.40
CA PHE A 329 27.74 1.19 32.13
C PHE A 329 27.60 0.59 33.53
N GLU A 330 26.38 0.54 34.07
CA GLU A 330 26.09 0.01 35.42
C GLU A 330 25.57 -1.43 35.36
N MET A 331 24.90 -1.79 34.26
CA MET A 331 24.32 -3.11 34.03
C MET A 331 25.38 -4.23 34.05
N PRO A 332 25.30 -5.20 34.97
CA PRO A 332 26.21 -6.35 34.99
C PRO A 332 26.21 -7.10 33.65
N ILE A 333 27.34 -7.71 33.30
CA ILE A 333 27.64 -8.37 32.02
C ILE A 333 27.72 -7.38 30.84
N VAL A 334 26.73 -6.50 30.69
CA VAL A 334 26.64 -5.50 29.62
C VAL A 334 27.76 -4.47 29.74
N ARG A 335 28.05 -3.98 30.95
CA ARG A 335 29.09 -2.98 31.20
C ARG A 335 30.47 -3.39 30.69
N ARG A 336 30.81 -4.69 30.76
CA ARG A 336 32.07 -5.22 30.20
C ARG A 336 32.07 -5.20 28.68
N LYS A 337 30.96 -5.56 28.04
CA LYS A 337 30.81 -5.47 26.56
C LYS A 337 30.93 -4.01 26.09
N VAL A 338 30.29 -3.09 26.79
CA VAL A 338 30.35 -1.64 26.50
C VAL A 338 31.78 -1.12 26.62
N ARG A 339 32.48 -1.41 27.73
CA ARG A 339 33.89 -1.02 27.92
C ARG A 339 34.78 -1.59 26.81
N TYR A 340 34.60 -2.86 26.47
CA TYR A 340 35.33 -3.50 25.37
C TYR A 340 35.16 -2.77 24.03
N VAL A 341 33.92 -2.39 23.68
CA VAL A 341 33.64 -1.66 22.43
C VAL A 341 34.31 -0.28 22.42
N LEU A 342 34.26 0.44 23.53
CA LEU A 342 34.89 1.76 23.65
C LEU A 342 36.42 1.68 23.59
N GLU A 343 37.02 0.74 24.33
CA GLU A 343 38.48 0.52 24.33
C GLU A 343 38.98 0.10 22.94
N ARG A 344 38.24 -0.79 22.27
CA ARG A 344 38.58 -1.25 20.91
C ARG A 344 38.35 -0.18 19.85
N GLY A 345 37.37 0.70 20.03
CA GLY A 345 37.12 1.85 19.16
C GLY A 345 38.26 2.86 19.19
N GLY A 346 38.96 2.99 20.32
CA GLY A 346 40.21 3.76 20.43
C GLY A 346 40.05 5.26 20.17
N PHE A 347 38.84 5.80 20.24
CA PHE A 347 38.58 7.23 20.03
C PHE A 347 39.09 8.07 21.20
N PRO A 348 39.63 9.28 20.96
CA PRO A 348 40.05 10.16 22.05
C PRO A 348 38.88 10.53 22.97
N LYS A 349 39.14 10.57 24.28
CA LYS A 349 38.15 10.94 25.29
C LYS A 349 37.57 12.33 25.05
N GLY A 350 36.25 12.45 25.03
CA GLY A 350 35.49 13.66 24.75
C GLY A 350 35.33 14.01 23.27
N SER A 351 35.88 13.21 22.34
CA SER A 351 35.72 13.42 20.91
C SER A 351 34.27 13.20 20.45
N HIS A 352 33.92 13.71 19.26
CA HIS A 352 32.59 13.53 18.68
C HIS A 352 32.26 12.04 18.52
N ASN A 353 33.14 11.28 17.86
CA ASN A 353 32.94 9.84 17.63
C ASN A 353 32.85 9.02 18.93
N GLU A 354 33.57 9.39 19.99
CA GLU A 354 33.42 8.70 21.28
C GLU A 354 32.03 8.98 21.88
N LYS A 355 31.55 10.23 21.85
CA LYS A 355 30.22 10.59 22.36
C LYS A 355 29.11 9.88 21.57
N ASP A 356 29.22 9.86 20.25
CA ASP A 356 28.24 9.22 19.37
C ASP A 356 28.24 7.70 19.59
N LEU A 357 29.41 7.07 19.75
CA LEU A 357 29.50 5.65 20.07
C LEU A 357 28.89 5.33 21.44
N VAL A 358 29.11 6.18 22.45
CA VAL A 358 28.45 6.05 23.76
C VAL A 358 26.93 6.16 23.61
N GLU A 359 26.43 7.11 22.83
CA GLU A 359 24.99 7.25 22.54
C GLU A 359 24.42 6.01 21.83
N ILE A 360 25.14 5.46 20.84
CA ILE A 360 24.73 4.24 20.14
C ILE A 360 24.58 3.07 21.13
N LEU A 361 25.55 2.90 22.05
CA LEU A 361 25.51 1.85 23.07
C LEU A 361 24.41 2.11 24.11
N GLU A 362 24.24 3.36 24.55
CA GLU A 362 23.16 3.78 25.46
C GLU A 362 21.77 3.75 24.83
N THR A 363 21.66 3.62 23.51
CA THR A 363 20.36 3.49 22.85
C THR A 363 20.13 2.11 22.26
N TYR A 364 21.14 1.24 22.23
CA TYR A 364 21.06 -0.14 21.74
C TYR A 364 19.95 -0.93 22.47
N PRO A 365 19.15 -1.79 21.80
CA PRO A 365 18.12 -2.58 22.47
C PRO A 365 18.68 -3.38 23.64
N ARG A 366 18.09 -3.22 24.84
CA ARG A 366 18.68 -3.76 26.08
C ARG A 366 18.71 -5.28 26.08
N ASP A 367 17.63 -5.89 25.60
CA ASP A 367 17.52 -7.33 25.46
C ASP A 367 18.60 -7.91 24.53
N GLU A 368 19.04 -7.15 23.53
CA GLU A 368 20.14 -7.56 22.64
C GLU A 368 21.50 -7.45 23.30
N LEU A 369 21.75 -6.43 24.12
CA LEU A 369 23.04 -6.25 24.80
C LEU A 369 23.41 -7.44 25.68
N PHE A 370 22.43 -8.11 26.28
CA PHE A 370 22.68 -9.34 27.04
C PHE A 370 23.10 -10.52 26.16
N GLN A 371 22.60 -10.60 24.93
CA GLN A 371 22.73 -11.77 24.05
C GLN A 371 23.87 -11.66 23.03
N ILE A 372 24.12 -10.46 22.51
CA ILE A 372 25.13 -10.20 21.49
C ILE A 372 26.54 -10.43 22.03
N SER A 373 27.44 -10.98 21.23
CA SER A 373 28.86 -11.08 21.61
C SER A 373 29.51 -9.69 21.63
N LYS A 374 30.63 -9.54 22.36
CA LYS A 374 31.36 -8.26 22.42
C LYS A 374 31.97 -7.89 21.06
N GLU A 375 32.35 -8.89 20.25
CA GLU A 375 32.85 -8.72 18.90
C GLU A 375 31.76 -8.26 17.93
N GLU A 376 30.61 -8.94 17.88
CA GLU A 376 29.49 -8.52 17.02
C GLU A 376 28.95 -7.14 17.43
N LEU A 377 28.90 -6.85 18.75
CA LEU A 377 28.48 -5.54 19.22
C LEU A 377 29.42 -4.44 18.74
N PHE A 378 30.74 -4.69 18.74
CA PHE A 378 31.72 -3.76 18.18
C PHE A 378 31.46 -3.53 16.69
N ASP A 379 31.35 -4.60 15.89
CA ASP A 379 31.17 -4.50 14.44
C ASP A 379 29.87 -3.77 14.07
N ILE A 380 28.75 -4.08 14.73
CA ILE A 380 27.48 -3.41 14.51
C ILE A 380 27.54 -1.94 14.97
N SER A 381 28.05 -1.67 16.17
CA SER A 381 28.11 -0.29 16.70
C SER A 381 28.98 0.61 15.83
N MET A 382 30.10 0.10 15.32
CA MET A 382 30.94 0.81 14.36
C MET A 382 30.25 0.99 13.00
N GLY A 383 29.51 -0.02 12.54
CA GLY A 383 28.68 0.09 11.34
C GLY A 383 27.62 1.18 11.45
N VAL A 384 26.97 1.31 12.62
CA VAL A 384 25.98 2.35 12.92
C VAL A 384 26.64 3.73 13.00
N LEU A 385 27.82 3.83 13.63
CA LEU A 385 28.57 5.08 13.72
C LEU A 385 28.91 5.63 12.32
N HIS A 386 29.40 4.78 11.42
CA HIS A 386 29.67 5.18 10.02
C HIS A 386 28.41 5.49 9.20
N LEU A 387 27.22 5.10 9.68
CA LEU A 387 25.95 5.36 9.02
C LEU A 387 25.42 6.76 9.32
N GLN A 388 25.74 7.36 10.48
CA GLN A 388 25.29 8.72 10.79
C GLN A 388 25.79 9.76 9.78
N GLU A 389 26.94 9.50 9.14
CA GLU A 389 27.48 10.33 8.05
C GLU A 389 26.77 10.12 6.69
N ARG A 390 25.97 9.05 6.53
CA ARG A 390 25.37 8.63 5.25
C ARG A 390 23.91 8.20 5.45
N GLN A 391 22.96 9.01 5.00
CA GLN A 391 21.52 8.71 5.04
C GLN A 391 21.12 7.58 4.08
N ARG A 392 21.48 6.34 4.40
CA ARG A 392 21.17 5.14 3.61
C ARG A 392 20.56 4.05 4.48
N THR A 393 19.79 3.18 3.83
CA THR A 393 19.25 1.98 4.48
C THR A 393 20.39 1.00 4.78
N ARG A 394 20.41 0.42 5.98
CA ARG A 394 21.41 -0.58 6.41
C ARG A 394 20.76 -1.65 7.29
N LEU A 395 21.16 -2.90 7.06
CA LEU A 395 20.70 -4.06 7.81
C LEU A 395 21.85 -4.68 8.60
N PHE A 396 21.62 -4.93 9.88
CA PHE A 396 22.48 -5.76 10.72
C PHE A 396 21.70 -6.96 11.23
N VAL A 397 22.19 -8.17 10.95
CA VAL A 397 21.54 -9.43 11.33
C VAL A 397 22.42 -10.17 12.34
N ARG A 398 21.82 -10.62 13.44
CA ARG A 398 22.41 -11.54 14.40
C ARG A 398 21.52 -12.77 14.55
N ARG A 399 22.12 -13.95 14.46
CA ARG A 399 21.41 -15.21 14.74
C ARG A 399 21.46 -15.54 16.23
N ASP A 400 20.35 -16.00 16.82
CA ASP A 400 20.34 -16.54 18.18
C ASP A 400 21.29 -17.73 18.30
N THR A 401 21.97 -17.86 19.45
CA THR A 401 22.93 -18.94 19.75
C THR A 401 22.32 -20.33 19.59
N TYR A 402 21.02 -20.49 19.85
CA TYR A 402 20.30 -21.75 19.71
C TYR A 402 19.48 -21.84 18.41
N GLY A 403 19.65 -20.87 17.49
CA GLY A 403 19.01 -20.85 16.19
C GLY A 403 17.49 -20.71 16.23
N ARG A 404 16.93 -20.08 17.26
CA ARG A 404 15.48 -19.95 17.46
C ARG A 404 14.88 -18.69 16.83
N PHE A 405 15.71 -17.68 16.58
CA PHE A 405 15.29 -16.44 15.93
C PHE A 405 16.49 -15.67 15.36
N PHE A 406 16.19 -14.66 14.56
CA PHE A 406 17.10 -13.65 14.06
C PHE A 406 16.74 -12.30 14.64
N SER A 407 17.76 -11.56 15.09
CA SER A 407 17.64 -10.17 15.49
C SER A 407 18.14 -9.29 14.37
N CYS A 408 17.26 -8.45 13.83
CA CYS A 408 17.54 -7.63 12.66
C CYS A 408 17.38 -6.15 13.03
N LEU A 409 18.46 -5.39 13.01
CA LEU A 409 18.44 -3.94 13.16
C LEU A 409 18.48 -3.29 11.79
N VAL A 410 17.40 -2.61 11.44
CA VAL A 410 17.27 -1.89 10.18
C VAL A 410 17.29 -0.40 10.47
N TYR A 411 18.22 0.32 9.85
CA TYR A 411 18.28 1.77 9.88
C TYR A 411 17.77 2.29 8.54
N VAL A 412 16.87 3.25 8.56
CA VAL A 412 16.26 3.86 7.36
C VAL A 412 16.24 5.37 7.50
N PRO A 413 16.35 6.15 6.40
CA PRO A 413 16.09 7.59 6.44
C PRO A 413 14.74 7.88 7.08
N ARG A 414 14.71 8.74 8.10
CA ARG A 414 13.52 9.00 8.92
C ARG A 414 12.35 9.50 8.07
N ASP A 415 12.62 10.30 7.06
CA ASP A 415 11.61 10.89 6.18
C ASP A 415 10.99 9.87 5.21
N HIS A 416 11.60 8.69 5.07
CA HIS A 416 11.12 7.60 4.21
C HIS A 416 10.44 6.47 5.02
N TYR A 417 10.33 6.63 6.35
CA TYR A 417 9.68 5.65 7.21
C TYR A 417 8.17 5.91 7.30
N ASP A 418 7.39 4.87 7.02
CA ASP A 418 5.97 4.80 7.37
C ASP A 418 5.55 3.36 7.77
N THR A 419 4.27 3.22 8.12
CA THR A 419 3.67 1.95 8.55
C THR A 419 3.70 0.87 7.46
N GLU A 420 3.63 1.27 6.19
CA GLU A 420 3.59 0.38 5.03
C GLU A 420 5.00 -0.13 4.66
N VAL A 421 5.99 0.77 4.62
CA VAL A 421 7.40 0.43 4.48
C VAL A 421 7.81 -0.58 5.55
N ARG A 422 7.45 -0.34 6.81
CA ARG A 422 7.73 -1.27 7.92
C ARG A 422 7.09 -2.66 7.72
N ARG A 423 5.89 -2.75 7.13
CA ARG A 423 5.24 -4.04 6.82
C ARG A 423 5.98 -4.78 5.71
N ARG A 424 6.30 -4.08 4.61
CA ARG A 424 7.06 -4.65 3.49
C ARG A 424 8.43 -5.16 3.95
N MET A 425 9.13 -4.39 4.78
CA MET A 425 10.39 -4.82 5.39
C MET A 425 10.24 -6.07 6.26
N GLN A 426 9.17 -6.13 7.07
CA GLN A 426 8.87 -7.28 7.92
C GLN A 426 8.63 -8.54 7.08
N GLU A 427 7.89 -8.42 5.97
CA GLU A 427 7.63 -9.51 5.01
C GLU A 427 8.93 -9.97 4.33
N ILE A 428 9.76 -9.04 3.84
CA ILE A 428 11.06 -9.36 3.23
C ILE A 428 11.93 -10.16 4.21
N LEU A 429 12.04 -9.71 5.46
CA LEU A 429 12.82 -10.40 6.50
C LEU A 429 12.21 -11.76 6.85
N HIS A 430 10.89 -11.84 6.94
CA HIS A 430 10.17 -13.07 7.23
C HIS A 430 10.42 -14.14 6.15
N ASP A 431 10.25 -13.78 4.89
CA ASP A 431 10.39 -14.72 3.77
C ASP A 431 11.85 -15.13 3.57
N SER A 432 12.78 -14.18 3.69
CA SER A 432 14.21 -14.46 3.44
C SER A 432 14.86 -15.30 4.54
N LEU A 433 14.31 -15.29 5.76
CA LEU A 433 14.87 -16.00 6.91
C LEU A 433 14.06 -17.24 7.31
N GLY A 434 12.97 -17.57 6.62
CA GLY A 434 12.09 -18.70 6.96
C GLY A 434 11.33 -18.48 8.26
N GLY A 435 10.80 -17.26 8.45
CA GLY A 435 10.06 -16.88 9.64
C GLY A 435 8.77 -17.70 9.82
N VAL A 436 8.43 -18.00 11.09
CA VAL A 436 7.10 -18.48 11.50
C VAL A 436 6.32 -17.43 12.29
N GLY A 437 6.99 -16.33 12.64
CA GLY A 437 6.42 -15.19 13.33
C GLY A 437 7.48 -14.11 13.52
N SER A 438 7.05 -12.87 13.72
CA SER A 438 7.97 -11.77 13.97
C SER A 438 7.39 -10.77 14.97
N ALA A 439 8.28 -10.15 15.75
CA ALA A 439 8.00 -9.00 16.58
C ALA A 439 8.85 -7.82 16.10
N PHE A 440 8.40 -6.60 16.38
CA PHE A 440 9.15 -5.40 16.02
C PHE A 440 9.04 -4.32 17.09
N ASP A 441 10.08 -3.49 17.17
CA ASP A 441 10.12 -2.23 17.91
C ASP A 441 10.63 -1.12 16.99
N VAL A 442 10.13 0.10 17.16
CA VAL A 442 10.54 1.25 16.35
C VAL A 442 10.99 2.36 17.28
N ARG A 443 12.21 2.85 17.06
CA ARG A 443 12.76 4.01 17.74
C ARG A 443 12.92 5.17 16.76
N LEU A 444 12.13 6.22 17.00
CA LEU A 444 12.26 7.52 16.36
C LEU A 444 12.92 8.48 17.35
N SER A 445 14.03 9.11 16.97
CA SER A 445 14.74 10.11 17.78
C SER A 445 15.01 11.39 16.97
N GLU A 446 15.85 12.28 17.51
CA GLU A 446 16.35 13.45 16.78
C GLU A 446 17.29 13.08 15.61
N SER A 447 17.72 11.81 15.55
CA SER A 447 18.49 11.26 14.43
C SER A 447 17.75 11.42 13.10
N VAL A 448 18.52 11.60 12.02
CA VAL A 448 18.02 11.57 10.63
C VAL A 448 17.65 10.17 10.16
N LEU A 449 17.93 9.13 10.97
CA LEU A 449 17.59 7.75 10.72
C LEU A 449 16.56 7.26 11.75
N ALA A 450 15.54 6.56 11.26
CA ALA A 450 14.68 5.72 12.08
C ALA A 450 15.35 4.34 12.27
N ARG A 451 15.28 3.79 13.49
CA ARG A 451 15.77 2.44 13.77
C ARG A 451 14.61 1.50 14.03
N LEU A 452 14.51 0.47 13.21
CA LEU A 452 13.58 -0.64 13.39
C LEU A 452 14.36 -1.84 13.92
N HIS A 453 13.82 -2.49 14.94
CA HIS A 453 14.36 -3.73 15.48
C HIS A 453 13.35 -4.84 15.29
N PHE A 454 13.65 -5.78 14.39
CA PHE A 454 12.82 -6.96 14.15
C PHE A 454 13.43 -8.17 14.85
N ILE A 455 12.57 -8.98 15.46
CA ILE A 455 12.90 -10.32 15.95
C ILE A 455 12.09 -11.31 15.11
N VAL A 456 12.76 -12.06 14.24
CA VAL A 456 12.14 -13.04 13.34
C VAL A 456 12.34 -14.43 13.92
N TYR A 457 11.27 -15.06 14.40
CA TYR A 457 11.28 -16.40 14.97
C TYR A 457 11.28 -17.44 13.85
N VAL A 458 12.08 -18.50 14.02
CA VAL A 458 12.26 -19.56 13.03
C VAL A 458 12.20 -20.93 13.70
N GLU A 459 11.87 -21.97 12.94
CA GLU A 459 11.99 -23.34 13.45
C GLU A 459 13.47 -23.77 13.44
N PRO A 460 14.02 -24.22 14.59
CA PRO A 460 15.41 -24.64 14.66
C PRO A 460 15.74 -25.79 13.70
N GLY A 461 16.65 -25.53 12.76
CA GLY A 461 17.09 -26.51 11.76
C GLY A 461 16.45 -26.35 10.37
N GLU A 462 15.47 -25.47 10.22
CA GLU A 462 14.75 -25.22 8.95
C GLU A 462 15.08 -23.86 8.31
N VAL A 463 16.17 -23.22 8.75
CA VAL A 463 16.56 -21.90 8.25
C VAL A 463 17.10 -22.02 6.81
N PRO A 464 16.57 -21.26 5.83
CA PRO A 464 17.07 -21.24 4.46
C PRO A 464 18.47 -20.61 4.37
N GLU A 465 19.16 -20.83 3.26
CA GLU A 465 20.39 -20.10 2.95
C GLU A 465 20.03 -18.62 2.66
N TYR A 466 20.71 -17.67 3.30
CA TYR A 466 20.40 -16.24 3.19
C TYR A 466 21.67 -15.41 3.01
N ASP A 467 21.56 -14.34 2.23
CA ASP A 467 22.60 -13.32 2.05
C ASP A 467 22.11 -11.98 2.62
N VAL A 468 22.89 -11.40 3.53
CA VAL A 468 22.53 -10.14 4.20
C VAL A 468 22.55 -8.96 3.24
N GLY A 469 23.44 -8.96 2.25
CA GLY A 469 23.54 -7.93 1.21
C GLY A 469 22.30 -7.92 0.30
N ASP A 470 21.86 -9.08 -0.17
CA ASP A 470 20.65 -9.21 -1.00
C ASP A 470 19.40 -8.74 -0.26
N ILE A 471 19.28 -9.10 1.03
CA ILE A 471 18.17 -8.63 1.88
C ILE A 471 18.26 -7.11 2.07
N GLU A 472 19.45 -6.57 2.35
CA GLU A 472 19.65 -5.12 2.52
C GLU A 472 19.25 -4.35 1.26
N GLU A 473 19.60 -4.84 0.07
CA GLU A 473 19.23 -4.22 -1.20
C GLU A 473 17.71 -4.18 -1.39
N ARG A 474 17.02 -5.30 -1.14
CA ARG A 474 15.55 -5.36 -1.17
C ARG A 474 14.90 -4.44 -0.14
N LEU A 475 15.46 -4.33 1.07
CA LEU A 475 14.98 -3.38 2.07
C LEU A 475 15.21 -1.93 1.62
N ALA A 476 16.36 -1.62 1.02
CA ALA A 476 16.67 -0.29 0.51
C ALA A 476 15.69 0.13 -0.60
N GLU A 477 15.31 -0.78 -1.49
CA GLU A 477 14.29 -0.54 -2.52
C GLU A 477 12.94 -0.12 -1.93
N THR A 478 12.52 -0.73 -0.80
CA THR A 478 11.26 -0.35 -0.15
C THR A 478 11.25 1.08 0.40
N THR A 479 12.43 1.64 0.68
CA THR A 479 12.61 3.00 1.22
C THR A 479 12.82 4.07 0.15
N ARG A 480 12.90 3.72 -1.13
CA ARG A 480 13.13 4.70 -2.19
C ARG A 480 11.90 5.57 -2.39
N SER A 481 12.07 6.88 -2.35
CA SER A 481 10.99 7.80 -2.69
C SER A 481 10.77 7.82 -4.21
N TRP A 482 9.59 8.25 -4.63
CA TRP A 482 9.32 8.48 -6.06
C TRP A 482 10.30 9.51 -6.66
N ALA A 483 10.75 10.49 -5.87
CA ALA A 483 11.73 11.49 -6.28
C ALA A 483 13.12 10.88 -6.50
N ASP A 484 13.58 9.96 -5.63
CA ASP A 484 14.85 9.25 -5.81
C ASP A 484 14.82 8.44 -7.11
N ASN A 485 13.72 7.74 -7.36
CA ASN A 485 13.52 7.00 -8.61
C ASN A 485 13.46 7.92 -9.83
N LEU A 486 12.94 9.16 -9.69
CA LEU A 486 12.97 10.16 -10.76
C LEU A 486 14.38 10.65 -11.05
N TYR A 487 15.20 10.88 -10.02
CA TYR A 487 16.60 11.26 -10.18
C TYR A 487 17.38 10.22 -10.99
N ASP A 488 17.33 8.96 -10.57
CA ASP A 488 18.00 7.85 -11.26
C ASP A 488 17.49 7.71 -12.71
N ALA A 489 16.17 7.77 -12.91
CA ALA A 489 15.57 7.65 -14.23
C ALA A 489 15.92 8.82 -15.15
N LEU A 490 16.07 10.04 -14.63
CA LEU A 490 16.52 11.21 -15.39
C LEU A 490 17.97 11.06 -15.81
N ILE A 491 18.86 10.65 -14.91
CA ILE A 491 20.28 10.43 -15.24
C ILE A 491 20.43 9.34 -16.31
N GLU A 492 19.76 8.21 -16.14
CA GLU A 492 19.79 7.12 -17.13
C GLU A 492 19.20 7.55 -18.47
N GLY A 493 18.10 8.31 -18.45
CA GLY A 493 17.36 8.69 -19.65
C GLY A 493 18.03 9.80 -20.47
N VAL A 494 18.53 10.87 -19.84
CA VAL A 494 19.02 12.08 -20.53
C VAL A 494 20.50 12.40 -20.27
N GLY A 495 21.20 11.58 -19.48
CA GLY A 495 22.58 11.81 -19.06
C GLY A 495 22.68 12.64 -17.77
N GLU A 496 23.84 12.61 -17.12
CA GLU A 496 24.04 13.17 -15.77
C GLU A 496 23.84 14.69 -15.69
N GLU A 497 24.45 15.47 -16.59
CA GLU A 497 24.35 16.94 -16.55
C GLU A 497 22.90 17.41 -16.75
N ARG A 498 22.26 16.99 -17.84
CA ARG A 498 20.87 17.35 -18.13
C ARG A 498 19.89 16.72 -17.14
N GLY A 499 20.20 15.53 -16.63
CA GLY A 499 19.41 14.84 -15.62
C GLY A 499 19.35 15.63 -14.31
N ASN A 500 20.49 16.14 -13.84
CA ASN A 500 20.57 17.01 -12.67
C ASN A 500 19.76 18.31 -12.85
N GLU A 501 19.89 18.98 -14.00
CA GLU A 501 19.12 20.19 -14.29
C GLU A 501 17.60 19.94 -14.25
N LEU A 502 17.13 18.89 -14.93
CA LEU A 502 15.72 18.53 -14.94
C LEU A 502 15.24 18.08 -13.56
N PHE A 503 16.05 17.35 -12.79
CA PHE A 503 15.67 16.94 -11.45
C PHE A 503 15.46 18.15 -10.53
N HIS A 504 16.36 19.13 -10.55
CA HIS A 504 16.18 20.37 -9.79
C HIS A 504 14.89 21.10 -10.15
N LYS A 505 14.48 21.04 -11.42
CA LYS A 505 13.25 21.66 -11.92
C LYS A 505 11.98 20.88 -11.56
N TYR A 506 12.03 19.54 -11.56
CA TYR A 506 10.84 18.69 -11.50
C TYR A 506 10.68 17.85 -10.23
N ARG A 507 11.66 17.79 -9.33
CA ARG A 507 11.64 16.90 -8.13
C ARG A 507 10.37 17.02 -7.27
N ASP A 508 9.84 18.24 -7.16
CA ASP A 508 8.66 18.57 -6.35
C ASP A 508 7.45 18.97 -7.23
N ALA A 509 7.58 18.86 -8.56
CA ALA A 509 6.60 19.41 -9.50
C ALA A 509 5.37 18.51 -9.70
N PHE A 510 5.49 17.19 -9.46
CA PHE A 510 4.43 16.23 -9.74
C PHE A 510 3.51 16.01 -8.52
N PRO A 511 2.18 16.06 -8.69
CA PRO A 511 1.22 15.90 -7.60
C PRO A 511 1.16 14.45 -7.12
N ALA A 512 0.69 14.23 -5.88
CA ALA A 512 0.59 12.90 -5.28
C ALA A 512 -0.19 11.89 -6.13
N GLY A 513 -1.30 12.31 -6.75
CA GLY A 513 -2.10 11.45 -7.63
C GLY A 513 -1.34 10.95 -8.87
N TYR A 514 -0.45 11.78 -9.45
CA TYR A 514 0.40 11.35 -10.56
C TYR A 514 1.46 10.35 -10.07
N ARG A 515 2.11 10.65 -8.94
CA ARG A 515 3.16 9.78 -8.36
C ARG A 515 2.64 8.41 -7.92
N ALA A 516 1.35 8.32 -7.58
CA ALA A 516 0.69 7.07 -7.25
C ALA A 516 0.35 6.22 -8.48
N GLY A 517 0.01 6.85 -9.61
CA GLY A 517 -0.41 6.16 -10.84
C GLY A 517 0.71 5.88 -11.85
N PHE A 518 1.86 6.57 -11.76
CA PHE A 518 2.93 6.48 -12.75
C PHE A 518 4.30 6.22 -12.15
N LEU A 519 5.05 5.33 -12.80
CA LEU A 519 6.46 5.12 -12.52
C LEU A 519 7.30 6.34 -12.90
N ALA A 520 8.40 6.55 -12.18
CA ALA A 520 9.34 7.64 -12.44
C ALA A 520 9.91 7.63 -13.88
N ARG A 521 10.12 6.44 -14.47
CA ARG A 521 10.54 6.32 -15.89
C ARG A 521 9.50 6.90 -16.86
N THR A 522 8.21 6.76 -16.56
CA THR A 522 7.13 7.37 -17.35
C THR A 522 7.17 8.89 -17.23
N ALA A 523 7.44 9.41 -16.03
CA ALA A 523 7.59 10.85 -15.80
C ALA A 523 8.73 11.46 -16.61
N VAL A 524 9.85 10.75 -16.84
CA VAL A 524 10.93 11.23 -17.71
C VAL A 524 10.44 11.47 -19.14
N ALA A 525 9.62 10.56 -19.68
CA ALA A 525 9.05 10.72 -21.01
C ALA A 525 8.05 11.90 -21.05
N ASP A 526 7.30 12.11 -19.97
CA ASP A 526 6.35 13.22 -19.85
C ASP A 526 7.09 14.56 -19.70
N ILE A 527 8.16 14.64 -18.90
CA ILE A 527 9.05 15.81 -18.80
C ILE A 527 9.58 16.20 -20.17
N ARG A 528 10.02 15.25 -21.00
CA ARG A 528 10.49 15.56 -22.36
C ARG A 528 9.41 16.22 -23.22
N ARG A 529 8.15 15.80 -23.07
CA ARG A 529 7.02 16.41 -23.79
C ARG A 529 6.73 17.80 -23.28
N ILE A 530 6.77 17.99 -21.96
CA ILE A 530 6.60 19.30 -21.34
C ILE A 530 7.68 20.29 -21.79
N GLU A 531 8.95 19.88 -21.75
CA GLU A 531 10.08 20.70 -22.19
C GLU A 531 10.05 20.98 -23.70
N GLY A 532 9.34 20.17 -24.49
CA GLY A 532 9.13 20.37 -25.92
C GLY A 532 8.06 21.40 -26.27
N LEU A 533 7.23 21.84 -25.31
CA LEU A 533 6.19 22.84 -25.55
C LEU A 533 6.80 24.23 -25.73
N ALA A 534 6.49 24.89 -26.85
CA ALA A 534 7.05 26.22 -27.16
C ALA A 534 6.21 27.41 -26.67
N SER A 535 4.90 27.23 -26.47
CA SER A 535 3.96 28.31 -26.12
C SER A 535 2.68 27.79 -25.46
N GLU A 536 1.85 28.69 -24.91
CA GLU A 536 0.52 28.34 -24.34
C GLU A 536 -0.50 27.82 -25.36
N SER A 537 -0.25 28.09 -26.66
CA SER A 537 -1.04 27.54 -27.77
C SER A 537 -0.56 26.17 -28.25
N ASP A 538 0.57 25.70 -27.73
CA ASP A 538 1.14 24.42 -28.13
C ASP A 538 0.51 23.24 -27.38
N LEU A 539 0.52 22.07 -28.00
CA LEU A 539 -0.07 20.85 -27.45
C LEU A 539 0.91 19.70 -27.60
N GLY A 540 1.31 19.15 -26.47
CA GLY A 540 2.03 17.88 -26.41
C GLY A 540 1.03 16.75 -26.33
N MET A 541 1.34 15.60 -26.93
CA MET A 541 0.46 14.44 -26.88
C MET A 541 1.24 13.13 -26.69
N SER A 542 0.62 12.15 -26.04
CA SER A 542 1.12 10.78 -25.95
C SER A 542 0.00 9.77 -26.02
N LEU A 543 -0.06 8.99 -27.09
CA LEU A 543 -0.87 7.77 -27.14
C LEU A 543 0.01 6.60 -26.71
N TYR A 544 -0.46 5.80 -25.77
CA TYR A 544 0.27 4.66 -25.21
C TYR A 544 -0.70 3.55 -24.79
N HIS A 545 -0.16 2.37 -24.57
CA HIS A 545 -0.91 1.23 -24.06
C HIS A 545 -0.41 0.90 -22.65
N PRO A 546 -1.24 1.02 -21.60
CA PRO A 546 -0.86 0.61 -20.25
C PRO A 546 -0.64 -0.91 -20.18
N ILE A 547 0.43 -1.35 -19.50
CA ILE A 547 0.84 -2.77 -19.45
C ILE A 547 -0.22 -3.67 -18.77
N GLU A 548 -0.96 -3.11 -17.82
CA GLU A 548 -1.96 -3.83 -17.03
C GLU A 548 -3.33 -3.93 -17.70
N GLU A 549 -3.54 -3.19 -18.80
CA GLU A 549 -4.84 -3.06 -19.46
C GLU A 549 -4.94 -3.96 -20.72
N PRO A 550 -6.15 -4.36 -21.15
CA PRO A 550 -6.36 -5.14 -22.37
C PRO A 550 -5.99 -4.35 -23.64
N GLU A 551 -5.62 -5.03 -24.73
CA GLU A 551 -5.21 -4.38 -26.01
C GLU A 551 -6.26 -3.45 -26.66
N ALA A 552 -7.53 -3.56 -26.24
CA ALA A 552 -8.61 -2.66 -26.65
C ALA A 552 -8.64 -1.33 -25.87
N PHE A 553 -7.73 -1.14 -24.90
CA PHE A 553 -7.59 0.07 -24.09
C PHE A 553 -6.34 0.87 -24.52
N LEU A 554 -6.51 2.18 -24.67
CA LEU A 554 -5.43 3.12 -24.94
C LEU A 554 -5.44 4.24 -23.89
N GLY A 555 -4.25 4.60 -23.41
CA GLY A 555 -4.05 5.85 -22.68
C GLY A 555 -3.70 6.98 -23.65
N PHE A 556 -4.35 8.12 -23.50
CA PHE A 556 -4.03 9.34 -24.25
C PHE A 556 -3.75 10.51 -23.32
N LYS A 557 -2.50 10.96 -23.30
CA LYS A 557 -2.07 12.16 -22.57
C LYS A 557 -2.07 13.39 -23.45
N LEU A 558 -2.63 14.48 -22.94
CA LEU A 558 -2.57 15.82 -23.52
C LEU A 558 -1.83 16.77 -22.56
N PHE A 559 -0.85 17.50 -23.08
CA PHE A 559 0.02 18.40 -22.32
C PHE A 559 -0.18 19.85 -22.77
N ARG A 560 -0.40 20.76 -21.83
CA ARG A 560 -0.58 22.20 -22.14
C ARG A 560 -0.12 23.12 -21.02
N TYR A 561 0.48 24.26 -21.38
CA TYR A 561 0.80 25.34 -20.43
C TYR A 561 -0.45 26.13 -20.01
N GLY A 562 -0.41 26.64 -18.77
CA GLY A 562 -1.32 27.69 -18.32
C GLY A 562 -2.65 27.17 -17.81
N GLU A 563 -3.75 27.60 -18.43
CA GLU A 563 -5.10 27.30 -17.99
C GLU A 563 -5.58 25.90 -18.38
N GLN A 564 -6.58 25.41 -17.66
CA GLN A 564 -7.20 24.13 -17.95
C GLN A 564 -7.90 24.12 -19.31
N ILE A 565 -7.84 22.99 -20.00
CA ILE A 565 -8.62 22.74 -21.21
C ILE A 565 -10.03 22.33 -20.82
N SER A 566 -11.04 22.90 -21.49
CA SER A 566 -12.42 22.47 -21.31
C SER A 566 -12.64 21.07 -21.89
N LEU A 567 -13.20 20.16 -21.09
CA LEU A 567 -13.60 18.83 -21.55
C LEU A 567 -14.62 18.90 -22.70
N SER A 568 -15.50 19.90 -22.70
CA SER A 568 -16.46 20.13 -23.80
C SER A 568 -15.79 20.48 -25.14
N THR A 569 -14.49 20.81 -25.14
CA THR A 569 -13.69 21.03 -26.35
C THR A 569 -12.97 19.76 -26.81
N VAL A 570 -12.54 18.91 -25.87
CA VAL A 570 -11.70 17.73 -26.16
C VAL A 570 -12.53 16.47 -26.38
N LEU A 571 -13.54 16.22 -25.55
CA LEU A 571 -14.34 14.99 -25.64
C LEU A 571 -14.99 14.79 -27.01
N PRO A 572 -15.61 15.81 -27.65
CA PRO A 572 -16.18 15.62 -28.99
C PRO A 572 -15.14 15.27 -30.05
N LEU A 573 -13.89 15.72 -29.89
CA LEU A 573 -12.80 15.37 -30.83
C LEU A 573 -12.40 13.91 -30.68
N LEU A 574 -12.39 13.38 -29.44
CA LEU A 574 -12.07 11.98 -29.18
C LEU A 574 -13.22 11.07 -29.65
N GLU A 575 -14.47 11.42 -29.35
CA GLU A 575 -15.66 10.69 -29.77
C GLU A 575 -15.74 10.58 -31.31
N ASP A 576 -15.55 11.69 -32.04
CA ASP A 576 -15.55 11.69 -33.51
C ASP A 576 -14.37 10.92 -34.12
N MET A 577 -13.30 10.67 -33.36
CA MET A 577 -12.20 9.78 -33.76
C MET A 577 -12.51 8.29 -33.55
N GLY A 578 -13.67 7.94 -32.98
CA GLY A 578 -14.15 6.57 -32.84
C GLY A 578 -13.72 5.88 -31.55
N VAL A 579 -13.50 6.65 -30.48
CA VAL A 579 -13.19 6.11 -29.14
C VAL A 579 -14.21 6.57 -28.11
N GLU A 580 -14.53 5.67 -27.18
CA GLU A 580 -15.25 6.01 -25.95
C GLU A 580 -14.23 6.45 -24.89
N VAL A 581 -14.48 7.59 -24.23
CA VAL A 581 -13.66 8.06 -23.10
C VAL A 581 -14.25 7.50 -21.82
N VAL A 582 -13.56 6.55 -21.18
CA VAL A 582 -14.05 5.85 -19.99
C VAL A 582 -13.64 6.52 -18.68
N ASP A 583 -12.48 7.19 -18.66
CA ASP A 583 -12.04 8.01 -17.54
C ASP A 583 -11.13 9.16 -17.97
N GLU A 584 -10.95 10.12 -17.06
CA GLU A 584 -10.07 11.27 -17.21
C GLU A 584 -9.39 11.57 -15.87
N ARG A 585 -8.07 11.76 -15.91
CA ARG A 585 -7.25 12.05 -14.73
C ARG A 585 -6.40 13.30 -14.99
N PRO A 586 -6.77 14.46 -14.44
CA PRO A 586 -6.01 15.69 -14.61
C PRO A 586 -4.88 15.78 -13.57
N HIS A 587 -3.68 16.08 -14.03
CA HIS A 587 -2.51 16.30 -13.19
C HIS A 587 -1.93 17.69 -13.42
N LYS A 588 -1.95 18.51 -12.38
CA LYS A 588 -1.30 19.82 -12.36
C LYS A 588 0.18 19.65 -12.00
N VAL A 589 1.07 19.89 -12.95
CA VAL A 589 2.53 19.85 -12.75
C VAL A 589 3.05 21.28 -12.60
N GLU A 590 3.88 21.51 -11.59
CA GLU A 590 4.39 22.84 -11.23
C GLU A 590 5.94 22.86 -11.25
N PRO A 591 6.57 22.94 -12.44
CA PRO A 591 8.03 22.93 -12.53
C PRO A 591 8.64 24.23 -11.96
N ALA A 592 9.72 24.11 -11.20
CA ALA A 592 10.36 25.26 -10.57
C ALA A 592 10.88 26.25 -11.63
N GLY A 593 10.49 27.52 -11.50
CA GLY A 593 10.91 28.58 -12.42
C GLY A 593 10.29 28.49 -13.82
N SER A 594 9.18 27.78 -14.01
CA SER A 594 8.43 27.73 -15.27
C SER A 594 6.91 27.81 -15.03
N PRO A 595 6.11 28.16 -16.06
CA PRO A 595 4.66 28.13 -15.95
C PRO A 595 4.15 26.72 -15.61
N GLN A 596 3.03 26.66 -14.90
CA GLN A 596 2.34 25.39 -14.62
C GLN A 596 1.91 24.69 -15.91
N VAL A 597 1.87 23.37 -15.87
CA VAL A 597 1.50 22.51 -17.00
C VAL A 597 0.42 21.54 -16.56
N TRP A 598 -0.61 21.38 -17.38
CA TRP A 598 -1.63 20.36 -17.18
C TRP A 598 -1.31 19.14 -18.05
N ILE A 599 -1.35 17.97 -17.41
CA ILE A 599 -1.38 16.67 -18.08
C ILE A 599 -2.80 16.12 -17.90
N TYR A 600 -3.52 15.93 -18.99
CA TYR A 600 -4.80 15.22 -19.00
C TYR A 600 -4.55 13.81 -19.51
N ASP A 601 -4.78 12.80 -18.67
CA ASP A 601 -4.67 11.40 -19.07
C ASP A 601 -6.07 10.80 -19.24
N PHE A 602 -6.41 10.46 -20.49
CA PHE A 602 -7.70 9.88 -20.86
C PHE A 602 -7.56 8.38 -21.08
N GLY A 603 -8.44 7.60 -20.48
CA GLY A 603 -8.66 6.20 -20.83
C GLY A 603 -9.61 6.10 -22.03
N LEU A 604 -9.15 5.48 -23.10
CA LEU A 604 -9.87 5.33 -24.37
C LEU A 604 -10.14 3.86 -24.66
N VAL A 605 -11.37 3.55 -25.07
CA VAL A 605 -11.78 2.22 -25.51
C VAL A 605 -12.31 2.27 -26.94
N ASP A 606 -11.97 1.28 -27.76
CA ASP A 606 -12.56 1.13 -29.11
C ASP A 606 -14.06 0.84 -28.97
N GLU A 607 -14.92 1.66 -29.59
CA GLU A 607 -16.36 1.40 -29.67
C GLU A 607 -16.67 0.00 -30.25
N SER A 608 -15.81 -0.48 -31.16
CA SER A 608 -15.94 -1.78 -31.82
C SER A 608 -15.23 -2.93 -31.10
N ARG A 609 -14.60 -2.67 -29.94
CA ARG A 609 -13.86 -3.62 -29.09
C ARG A 609 -12.79 -4.45 -29.79
N ASN A 610 -12.15 -3.88 -30.81
CA ASN A 610 -11.04 -4.53 -31.51
C ASN A 610 -9.69 -4.12 -30.92
N GLU A 611 -8.67 -4.93 -31.20
CA GLU A 611 -7.29 -4.70 -30.73
C GLU A 611 -6.69 -3.47 -31.41
N PHE A 612 -6.13 -2.55 -30.63
CA PHE A 612 -5.38 -1.42 -31.15
C PHE A 612 -3.91 -1.78 -31.36
N GLN A 613 -3.43 -1.72 -32.61
CA GLN A 613 -1.99 -1.74 -32.89
C GLN A 613 -1.37 -0.37 -32.61
N THR A 614 -1.23 -0.03 -31.32
CA THR A 614 -0.82 1.29 -30.79
C THR A 614 0.37 1.91 -31.53
N GLY A 615 1.40 1.09 -31.83
CA GLY A 615 2.62 1.56 -32.50
C GLY A 615 2.39 2.14 -33.90
N GLU A 616 1.39 1.63 -34.62
CA GLU A 616 1.11 2.05 -36.00
C GLU A 616 0.13 3.22 -36.08
N VAL A 617 -0.77 3.34 -35.10
CA VAL A 617 -1.81 4.39 -35.09
C VAL A 617 -1.39 5.66 -34.35
N ARG A 618 -0.36 5.59 -33.50
CA ARG A 618 0.04 6.69 -32.61
C ARG A 618 0.28 8.01 -33.35
N GLU A 619 1.13 8.04 -34.37
CA GLU A 619 1.47 9.28 -35.07
C GLU A 619 0.28 9.80 -35.89
N ILE A 620 -0.44 8.89 -36.55
CA ILE A 620 -1.60 9.20 -37.39
C ILE A 620 -2.72 9.82 -36.54
N PHE A 621 -3.01 9.23 -35.38
CA PHE A 621 -4.00 9.74 -34.43
C PHE A 621 -3.59 11.11 -33.88
N GLN A 622 -2.35 11.25 -33.41
CA GLN A 622 -1.87 12.49 -32.82
C GLN A 622 -1.89 13.66 -33.82
N ASP A 623 -1.45 13.44 -35.06
CA ASP A 623 -1.50 14.49 -36.10
C ASP A 623 -2.95 14.85 -36.45
N ALA A 624 -3.82 13.87 -36.65
CA ALA A 624 -5.23 14.12 -36.94
C ALA A 624 -5.92 14.90 -35.81
N PHE A 625 -5.73 14.50 -34.55
CA PHE A 625 -6.27 15.19 -33.38
C PHE A 625 -5.77 16.63 -33.29
N ALA A 626 -4.45 16.87 -33.44
CA ALA A 626 -3.90 18.22 -33.38
C ALA A 626 -4.45 19.12 -34.49
N ARG A 627 -4.63 18.60 -35.72
CA ARG A 627 -5.18 19.36 -36.84
C ARG A 627 -6.67 19.67 -36.63
N ALA A 628 -7.45 18.73 -36.11
CA ALA A 628 -8.86 18.94 -35.74
C ALA A 628 -8.99 19.97 -34.60
N TYR A 629 -8.19 19.84 -33.55
CA TYR A 629 -8.18 20.79 -32.42
C TYR A 629 -7.86 22.22 -32.87
N ARG A 630 -6.95 22.39 -33.85
CA ARG A 630 -6.59 23.70 -34.43
C ARG A 630 -7.60 24.20 -35.48
N GLY A 631 -8.66 23.44 -35.78
CA GLY A 631 -9.66 23.79 -36.79
C GLY A 631 -9.13 23.77 -38.24
N LEU A 632 -8.06 23.00 -38.49
CA LEU A 632 -7.51 22.79 -39.83
C LEU A 632 -8.21 21.65 -40.58
N VAL A 633 -8.98 20.83 -39.86
CA VAL A 633 -9.80 19.72 -40.34
C VAL A 633 -11.15 19.75 -39.60
N GLU A 634 -12.24 19.31 -40.24
CA GLU A 634 -13.56 19.22 -39.58
C GLU A 634 -13.55 18.14 -38.48
N ASN A 635 -14.34 18.36 -37.43
CA ASN A 635 -14.64 17.36 -36.42
C ASN A 635 -16.00 16.72 -36.74
N ASP A 636 -15.96 15.56 -37.40
CA ASP A 636 -17.13 14.80 -37.84
C ASP A 636 -16.81 13.29 -37.88
N GLY A 637 -17.81 12.46 -38.14
CA GLY A 637 -17.72 11.00 -38.08
C GLY A 637 -16.73 10.37 -39.07
N PHE A 638 -16.24 11.12 -40.07
CA PHE A 638 -15.15 10.63 -40.93
C PHE A 638 -13.85 10.40 -40.16
N ASN A 639 -13.62 11.10 -39.04
CA ASN A 639 -12.41 10.97 -38.24
C ASN A 639 -12.26 9.56 -37.62
N ARG A 640 -13.35 8.78 -37.50
CA ARG A 640 -13.34 7.37 -37.08
C ARG A 640 -12.46 6.48 -37.97
N LEU A 641 -12.30 6.85 -39.23
CA LEU A 641 -11.46 6.12 -40.19
C LEU A 641 -9.96 6.25 -39.88
N VAL A 642 -9.56 7.23 -39.08
CA VAL A 642 -8.17 7.45 -38.69
C VAL A 642 -7.65 6.27 -37.88
N LEU A 643 -8.37 5.88 -36.83
CA LEU A 643 -8.00 4.73 -36.00
C LEU A 643 -8.32 3.41 -36.68
N ARG A 644 -9.53 3.28 -37.25
CA ARG A 644 -10.01 1.99 -37.77
C ARG A 644 -9.27 1.53 -39.02
N VAL A 645 -8.95 2.46 -39.91
CA VAL A 645 -8.42 2.16 -41.25
C VAL A 645 -6.97 2.61 -41.39
N ARG A 646 -6.44 3.34 -40.40
CA ARG A 646 -5.10 3.95 -40.44
C ARG A 646 -4.98 4.92 -41.60
N LEU A 647 -6.06 5.68 -41.85
CA LEU A 647 -6.03 6.79 -42.80
C LEU A 647 -5.47 8.02 -42.13
N THR A 648 -4.59 8.73 -42.82
CA THR A 648 -4.18 10.08 -42.41
C THR A 648 -5.36 11.04 -42.49
N TRP A 649 -5.35 12.14 -41.73
CA TRP A 649 -6.37 13.19 -41.82
C TRP A 649 -6.58 13.68 -43.26
N ARG A 650 -5.51 13.66 -44.06
CA ARG A 650 -5.51 14.14 -45.45
C ARG A 650 -6.22 13.15 -46.38
N GLN A 651 -6.00 11.85 -46.18
CA GLN A 651 -6.72 10.80 -46.88
C GLN A 651 -8.22 10.82 -46.53
N VAL A 652 -8.55 10.97 -45.24
CA VAL A 652 -9.94 11.14 -44.78
C VAL A 652 -10.60 12.36 -45.44
N THR A 653 -9.85 13.44 -45.64
CA THR A 653 -10.34 14.66 -46.29
C THR A 653 -10.77 14.44 -47.75
N ILE A 654 -10.21 13.45 -48.46
CA ILE A 654 -10.67 13.10 -49.82
C ILE A 654 -12.12 12.61 -49.77
N LEU A 655 -12.40 11.63 -48.89
CA LEU A 655 -13.73 11.05 -48.71
C LEU A 655 -14.71 12.12 -48.23
N ARG A 656 -14.31 12.95 -47.27
CA ARG A 656 -15.12 14.08 -46.80
C ARG A 656 -15.48 15.03 -47.93
N ALA A 657 -14.50 15.42 -48.76
CA ALA A 657 -14.76 16.32 -49.89
C ALA A 657 -15.71 15.72 -50.93
N TYR A 658 -15.58 14.43 -51.23
CA TYR A 658 -16.52 13.73 -52.12
C TYR A 658 -17.92 13.61 -51.52
N CYS A 659 -18.05 13.41 -50.21
CA CYS A 659 -19.34 13.46 -49.52
C CYS A 659 -20.03 14.82 -49.69
N LYS A 660 -19.30 15.92 -49.43
CA LYS A 660 -19.84 17.29 -49.63
C LYS A 660 -20.23 17.55 -51.10
N TYR A 661 -19.44 17.04 -52.04
CA TYR A 661 -19.80 17.10 -53.46
C TYR A 661 -21.08 16.32 -53.77
N LEU A 662 -21.22 15.09 -53.27
CA LEU A 662 -22.41 14.26 -53.46
C LEU A 662 -23.66 14.90 -52.86
N ARG A 663 -23.54 15.62 -51.74
CA ARG A 663 -24.61 16.47 -51.18
C ARG A 663 -25.05 17.53 -52.18
N GLN A 664 -24.12 18.28 -52.76
CA GLN A 664 -24.41 19.26 -53.81
C GLN A 664 -24.94 18.63 -55.12
N ALA A 665 -24.56 17.39 -55.42
CA ALA A 665 -25.05 16.63 -56.57
C ALA A 665 -26.52 16.18 -56.44
N GLY A 666 -27.11 16.30 -55.24
CA GLY A 666 -28.50 15.97 -54.96
C GLY A 666 -28.70 14.55 -54.43
N THR A 667 -27.69 13.94 -53.80
CA THR A 667 -27.86 12.65 -53.12
C THR A 667 -28.96 12.73 -52.05
N THR A 668 -29.76 11.67 -51.90
CA THR A 668 -30.81 11.58 -50.88
C THR A 668 -30.27 11.19 -49.49
N PHE A 669 -29.03 10.71 -49.42
CA PHE A 669 -28.40 10.25 -48.19
C PHE A 669 -27.82 11.41 -47.37
N SER A 670 -27.92 11.32 -46.04
CA SER A 670 -27.32 12.30 -45.13
C SER A 670 -25.80 12.11 -45.03
N GLN A 671 -25.08 13.13 -44.58
CA GLN A 671 -23.64 13.03 -44.33
C GLN A 671 -23.34 11.93 -43.30
N ALA A 672 -24.02 11.95 -42.15
CA ALA A 672 -23.85 10.94 -41.10
C ALA A 672 -24.06 9.51 -41.61
N TYR A 673 -25.07 9.28 -42.47
CA TYR A 673 -25.29 7.94 -43.01
C TYR A 673 -24.20 7.50 -43.99
N MET A 674 -23.64 8.43 -44.77
CA MET A 674 -22.49 8.14 -45.64
C MET A 674 -21.20 7.89 -44.83
N GLU A 675 -21.01 8.60 -43.71
CA GLU A 675 -19.91 8.35 -42.75
C GLU A 675 -20.01 6.95 -42.17
N ASP A 676 -21.17 6.57 -41.64
CA ASP A 676 -21.43 5.23 -41.08
C ASP A 676 -21.26 4.13 -42.14
N THR A 677 -21.68 4.39 -43.38
CA THR A 677 -21.51 3.45 -44.50
C THR A 677 -20.03 3.19 -44.79
N LEU A 678 -19.21 4.24 -44.85
CA LEU A 678 -17.77 4.12 -45.09
C LEU A 678 -17.04 3.49 -43.90
N PHE A 679 -17.47 3.78 -42.67
CA PHE A 679 -16.93 3.16 -41.47
C PHE A 679 -17.24 1.66 -41.40
N THR A 680 -18.49 1.28 -41.69
CA THR A 680 -18.94 -0.12 -41.71
C THR A 680 -18.21 -0.91 -42.80
N ASN A 681 -18.06 -0.31 -43.99
CA ASN A 681 -17.38 -0.88 -45.14
C ASN A 681 -15.94 -0.35 -45.27
N HIS A 682 -15.21 -0.33 -44.16
CA HIS A 682 -13.91 0.33 -44.03
C HIS A 682 -12.83 -0.16 -45.02
N HIS A 683 -12.89 -1.43 -45.45
CA HIS A 683 -11.98 -1.97 -46.45
C HIS A 683 -12.20 -1.30 -47.83
N ILE A 684 -13.45 -1.05 -48.22
CA ILE A 684 -13.80 -0.30 -49.44
C ILE A 684 -13.36 1.16 -49.30
N ALA A 685 -13.53 1.77 -48.13
CA ALA A 685 -13.05 3.13 -47.87
C ALA A 685 -11.53 3.26 -48.09
N ARG A 686 -10.73 2.28 -47.66
CA ARG A 686 -9.29 2.22 -47.96
C ARG A 686 -9.03 2.09 -49.46
N LEU A 687 -9.69 1.15 -50.14
CA LEU A 687 -9.51 0.94 -51.58
C LEU A 687 -9.87 2.18 -52.41
N LEU A 688 -10.91 2.93 -52.03
CA LEU A 688 -11.30 4.19 -52.67
C LEU A 688 -10.21 5.27 -52.56
N VAL A 689 -9.57 5.37 -51.38
CA VAL A 689 -8.43 6.27 -51.16
C VAL A 689 -7.22 5.80 -51.98
N ASP A 690 -6.90 4.51 -51.96
CA ASP A 690 -5.78 3.96 -52.70
C ASP A 690 -5.96 4.17 -54.21
N LEU A 691 -7.18 3.96 -54.72
CA LEU A 691 -7.55 4.25 -56.11
C LEU A 691 -7.30 5.73 -56.46
N PHE A 692 -7.70 6.64 -55.57
CA PHE A 692 -7.43 8.06 -55.77
C PHE A 692 -5.94 8.36 -55.80
N GLU A 693 -5.16 7.83 -54.84
CA GLU A 693 -3.73 8.12 -54.73
C GLU A 693 -2.95 7.52 -55.90
N TRP A 694 -3.29 6.31 -56.37
CA TRP A 694 -2.68 5.72 -57.56
C TRP A 694 -2.94 6.51 -58.85
N ARG A 695 -4.12 7.14 -58.96
CA ARG A 695 -4.48 7.95 -60.13
C ARG A 695 -3.78 9.30 -60.18
N PHE A 696 -3.49 9.89 -59.03
CA PHE A 696 -3.08 11.30 -58.96
C PHE A 696 -1.70 11.55 -58.36
N ASP A 697 -1.08 10.58 -57.65
CA ASP A 697 0.28 10.76 -57.16
C ASP A 697 1.25 10.86 -58.35
N PRO A 698 1.96 12.00 -58.52
CA PRO A 698 2.95 12.15 -59.59
C PRO A 698 4.04 11.08 -59.59
N LYS A 699 4.31 10.44 -58.44
CA LYS A 699 5.29 9.35 -58.31
C LYS A 699 4.83 8.03 -58.96
N ASN A 700 3.53 7.87 -59.21
CA ASN A 700 2.92 6.61 -59.68
C ASN A 700 2.74 6.53 -61.20
N SER A 701 3.20 7.53 -61.97
CA SER A 701 2.87 7.71 -63.40
C SER A 701 3.17 6.52 -64.32
N GLY A 702 4.10 5.63 -63.95
CA GLY A 702 4.49 4.46 -64.76
C GLY A 702 3.58 3.23 -64.62
N ARG A 703 2.77 3.14 -63.55
CA ARG A 703 1.87 2.00 -63.27
C ARG A 703 0.43 2.42 -62.97
N ALA A 704 0.16 3.72 -62.93
CA ALA A 704 -1.14 4.29 -62.56
C ALA A 704 -2.32 3.63 -63.29
N GLU A 705 -2.24 3.45 -64.62
CA GLU A 705 -3.35 2.88 -65.41
C GLU A 705 -3.63 1.41 -65.06
N GLN A 706 -2.58 0.59 -64.90
CA GLN A 706 -2.70 -0.81 -64.53
C GLN A 706 -3.28 -0.98 -63.11
N GLU A 707 -2.75 -0.23 -62.14
CA GLU A 707 -3.21 -0.30 -60.74
C GLU A 707 -4.62 0.29 -60.58
N THR A 708 -4.97 1.31 -61.37
CA THR A 708 -6.32 1.88 -61.39
C THR A 708 -7.35 0.83 -61.80
N GLU A 709 -7.10 0.08 -62.88
CA GLU A 709 -8.04 -0.95 -63.33
C GLU A 709 -8.11 -2.11 -62.33
N ARG A 710 -6.96 -2.52 -61.75
CA ARG A 710 -6.91 -3.53 -60.68
C ARG A 710 -7.75 -3.13 -59.47
N LEU A 711 -7.52 -1.95 -58.92
CA LEU A 711 -8.24 -1.45 -57.74
C LEU A 711 -9.71 -1.20 -58.04
N LYS A 712 -10.05 -0.75 -59.25
CA LYS A 712 -11.44 -0.62 -59.68
C LYS A 712 -12.15 -1.99 -59.66
N SER A 713 -11.56 -3.03 -60.25
CA SER A 713 -12.14 -4.37 -60.21
C SER A 713 -12.24 -4.92 -58.78
N GLU A 714 -11.22 -4.69 -57.95
CA GLU A 714 -11.22 -5.10 -56.53
C GLU A 714 -12.34 -4.39 -55.73
N ILE A 715 -12.60 -3.10 -56.00
CA ILE A 715 -13.72 -2.37 -55.40
C ILE A 715 -15.06 -2.91 -55.92
N GLU A 716 -15.19 -3.17 -57.22
CA GLU A 716 -16.41 -3.73 -57.81
C GLU A 716 -16.75 -5.11 -57.21
N GLU A 717 -15.75 -5.97 -57.00
CA GLU A 717 -15.90 -7.26 -56.31
C GLU A 717 -16.31 -7.08 -54.84
N ALA A 718 -15.68 -6.16 -54.10
CA ALA A 718 -16.04 -5.88 -52.72
C ALA A 718 -17.45 -5.28 -52.57
N LEU A 719 -17.90 -4.47 -53.54
CA LEU A 719 -19.25 -3.91 -53.57
C LEU A 719 -20.33 -4.98 -53.70
N ASP A 720 -20.04 -6.08 -54.42
CA ASP A 720 -20.98 -7.20 -54.57
C ASP A 720 -21.21 -7.97 -53.25
N GLU A 721 -20.32 -7.81 -52.26
CA GLU A 721 -20.46 -8.37 -50.91
C GLU A 721 -21.24 -7.47 -49.93
N VAL A 722 -21.58 -6.24 -50.32
CA VAL A 722 -22.30 -5.28 -49.45
C VAL A 722 -23.76 -5.67 -49.29
N VAL A 723 -24.18 -5.90 -48.04
CA VAL A 723 -25.51 -6.43 -47.71
C VAL A 723 -26.64 -5.41 -47.93
N SER A 724 -26.39 -4.14 -47.63
CA SER A 724 -27.39 -3.07 -47.73
C SER A 724 -27.37 -2.41 -49.11
N LEU A 725 -28.52 -2.39 -49.78
CA LEU A 725 -28.66 -1.74 -51.10
C LEU A 725 -28.38 -0.24 -51.06
N ASP A 726 -28.71 0.42 -49.95
CA ASP A 726 -28.43 1.85 -49.80
C ASP A 726 -26.93 2.10 -49.58
N GLU A 727 -26.25 1.23 -48.83
CA GLU A 727 -24.79 1.29 -48.64
C GLU A 727 -24.05 1.03 -49.96
N ASP A 728 -24.46 0.02 -50.73
CA ASP A 728 -23.92 -0.26 -52.07
C ASP A 728 -24.06 0.98 -52.97
N ARG A 729 -25.23 1.61 -53.00
CA ARG A 729 -25.46 2.84 -53.78
C ARG A 729 -24.58 3.99 -53.32
N ILE A 730 -24.39 4.16 -52.02
CA ILE A 730 -23.48 5.19 -51.48
C ILE A 730 -22.05 4.93 -51.95
N LEU A 731 -21.54 3.72 -51.77
CA LEU A 731 -20.17 3.37 -52.11
C LEU A 731 -19.91 3.44 -53.63
N ARG A 732 -20.88 3.02 -54.45
CA ARG A 732 -20.84 3.21 -55.92
C ARG A 732 -20.80 4.69 -56.30
N ASN A 733 -21.56 5.55 -55.62
CA ASN A 733 -21.47 7.00 -55.87
C ASN A 733 -20.06 7.55 -55.54
N PHE A 734 -19.41 7.07 -54.48
CA PHE A 734 -18.02 7.44 -54.18
C PHE A 734 -17.04 6.95 -55.25
N LEU A 735 -17.21 5.72 -55.73
CA LEU A 735 -16.42 5.16 -56.84
C LEU A 735 -16.60 5.99 -58.11
N ASP A 736 -17.84 6.29 -58.49
CA ASP A 736 -18.18 7.08 -59.69
C ASP A 736 -17.53 8.47 -59.65
N VAL A 737 -17.62 9.17 -58.52
CA VAL A 737 -16.99 10.49 -58.35
C VAL A 737 -15.46 10.39 -58.38
N THR A 738 -14.91 9.35 -57.77
CA THR A 738 -13.46 9.08 -57.80
C THR A 738 -13.00 8.88 -59.24
N LEU A 739 -13.66 8.02 -60.02
CA LEU A 739 -13.35 7.73 -61.43
C LEU A 739 -13.55 8.97 -62.33
N ALA A 740 -14.64 9.72 -62.12
CA ALA A 740 -14.93 10.95 -62.85
C ALA A 740 -13.97 12.11 -62.55
N THR A 741 -13.14 12.00 -61.50
CA THR A 741 -12.09 12.98 -61.24
C THR A 741 -11.00 12.89 -62.31
N VAL A 742 -10.65 14.05 -62.88
CA VAL A 742 -9.68 14.21 -63.97
C VAL A 742 -8.40 14.87 -63.48
N ARG A 743 -8.50 15.76 -62.47
CA ARG A 743 -7.34 16.47 -61.91
C ARG A 743 -7.63 16.95 -60.49
N THR A 744 -6.60 16.97 -59.66
CA THR A 744 -6.67 17.50 -58.29
C THR A 744 -5.48 18.40 -57.95
N ASN A 745 -5.61 19.21 -56.91
CA ASN A 745 -4.52 19.94 -56.25
C ASN A 745 -4.06 19.29 -54.93
N TYR A 746 -4.57 18.09 -54.57
CA TYR A 746 -3.87 17.18 -53.65
C TYR A 746 -2.41 17.05 -54.16
N TYR A 747 -1.39 16.60 -53.43
CA TYR A 747 0.04 16.70 -53.84
C TYR A 747 0.63 18.09 -54.12
N GLN A 748 -0.14 19.19 -54.25
CA GLN A 748 0.45 20.53 -54.26
C GLN A 748 0.75 20.99 -52.83
N MET A 749 1.92 21.60 -52.66
CA MET A 749 2.32 22.30 -51.43
C MET A 749 2.00 23.79 -51.52
N ASP A 750 1.86 24.43 -50.38
CA ASP A 750 1.82 25.88 -50.23
C ASP A 750 3.24 26.49 -50.17
N ASP A 751 3.31 27.78 -49.89
CA ASP A 751 4.56 28.55 -49.85
C ASP A 751 5.47 28.15 -48.67
N ASP A 752 4.90 27.56 -47.62
CA ASP A 752 5.61 27.09 -46.42
C ASP A 752 6.08 25.62 -46.55
N GLY A 753 5.78 24.98 -47.69
CA GLY A 753 6.13 23.58 -47.96
C GLY A 753 5.14 22.57 -47.37
N GLU A 754 4.03 23.03 -46.81
CA GLU A 754 2.98 22.18 -46.25
C GLU A 754 1.91 21.84 -47.31
N PRO A 755 1.18 20.74 -47.14
CA PRO A 755 -0.08 20.49 -47.84
C PRO A 755 -1.03 21.68 -47.89
N LYS A 756 -1.52 22.05 -49.08
CA LYS A 756 -2.63 23.02 -49.18
C LYS A 756 -3.86 22.54 -48.41
N VAL A 757 -4.41 23.40 -47.55
CA VAL A 757 -5.60 23.13 -46.72
C VAL A 757 -6.88 22.94 -47.55
N HIS A 758 -6.95 23.53 -48.74
CA HIS A 758 -8.10 23.38 -49.64
C HIS A 758 -7.82 22.33 -50.73
N LEU A 759 -8.80 21.48 -50.99
CA LEU A 759 -8.80 20.53 -52.10
C LEU A 759 -9.67 21.04 -53.24
N SER A 760 -9.27 20.75 -54.47
CA SER A 760 -9.97 21.12 -55.69
C SER A 760 -9.97 19.94 -56.64
N PHE A 761 -11.15 19.53 -57.08
CA PHE A 761 -11.36 18.39 -57.96
C PHE A 761 -11.97 18.86 -59.26
N LYS A 762 -11.26 18.65 -60.38
CA LYS A 762 -11.83 18.82 -61.72
C LYS A 762 -12.47 17.50 -62.14
N LEU A 763 -13.79 17.49 -62.27
CA LEU A 763 -14.62 16.34 -62.59
C LEU A 763 -15.06 16.37 -64.06
N ASP A 764 -15.32 15.20 -64.65
CA ASP A 764 -16.15 15.03 -65.84
C ASP A 764 -17.58 14.61 -65.42
N PRO A 765 -18.54 15.56 -65.36
CA PRO A 765 -19.90 15.28 -64.90
C PRO A 765 -20.64 14.21 -65.70
N ARG A 766 -20.19 13.90 -66.94
CA ARG A 766 -20.87 12.93 -67.81
C ARG A 766 -20.67 11.51 -67.34
N GLU A 767 -19.55 11.24 -66.68
CA GLU A 767 -19.20 9.96 -66.07
C GLU A 767 -19.85 9.75 -64.69
N ILE A 768 -20.67 10.69 -64.20
CA ILE A 768 -21.36 10.59 -62.90
C ILE A 768 -22.86 10.32 -63.13
N PRO A 769 -23.33 9.07 -62.97
CA PRO A 769 -24.72 8.68 -63.25
C PRO A 769 -25.76 9.45 -62.43
N LEU A 770 -25.43 9.80 -61.18
CA LEU A 770 -26.33 10.50 -60.25
C LEU A 770 -26.73 11.91 -60.73
N LEU A 771 -25.93 12.56 -61.58
CA LEU A 771 -26.15 13.97 -61.92
C LEU A 771 -27.34 14.20 -62.86
N PRO A 772 -28.21 15.18 -62.57
CA PRO A 772 -29.32 15.54 -63.45
C PRO A 772 -28.84 16.21 -64.74
N LEU A 773 -29.65 16.10 -65.80
CA LEU A 773 -29.41 16.83 -67.05
C LEU A 773 -29.72 18.34 -66.90
N PRO A 774 -29.03 19.23 -67.63
CA PRO A 774 -27.87 19.00 -68.47
C PRO A 774 -26.57 18.90 -67.65
N ARG A 775 -25.69 17.99 -68.06
CA ARG A 775 -24.37 17.80 -67.45
C ARG A 775 -23.35 18.75 -68.09
N PRO A 776 -22.64 19.61 -67.33
CA PRO A 776 -21.59 20.45 -67.87
C PRO A 776 -20.44 19.62 -68.47
N ARG A 777 -19.62 20.23 -69.32
CA ARG A 777 -18.41 19.58 -69.87
C ARG A 777 -17.38 19.33 -68.79
N PHE A 778 -17.20 20.27 -67.87
CA PHE A 778 -16.33 20.13 -66.70
C PHE A 778 -16.95 20.82 -65.49
N GLU A 779 -16.66 20.27 -64.31
CA GLU A 779 -17.05 20.83 -63.03
C GLU A 779 -15.81 20.87 -62.13
N ILE A 780 -15.50 22.02 -61.54
CA ILE A 780 -14.43 22.14 -60.55
C ILE A 780 -15.09 22.35 -59.20
N PHE A 781 -15.00 21.34 -58.33
CA PHE A 781 -15.44 21.43 -56.96
C PHE A 781 -14.27 21.80 -56.05
N VAL A 782 -14.47 22.73 -55.13
CA VAL A 782 -13.46 23.17 -54.17
C VAL A 782 -14.00 22.93 -52.77
N TYR A 783 -13.22 22.24 -51.95
CA TYR A 783 -13.51 21.93 -50.56
C TYR A 783 -12.42 22.50 -49.65
N SER A 784 -12.85 23.13 -48.56
CA SER A 784 -12.01 23.53 -47.43
C SER A 784 -12.88 23.58 -46.18
N PRO A 785 -12.34 23.31 -44.98
CA PRO A 785 -13.11 23.46 -43.72
C PRO A 785 -13.70 24.87 -43.53
N ARG A 786 -13.19 25.88 -44.25
CA ARG A 786 -13.67 27.27 -44.17
C ARG A 786 -14.66 27.65 -45.27
N SER A 787 -14.66 26.95 -46.40
CA SER A 787 -15.47 27.32 -47.57
C SER A 787 -15.56 26.20 -48.59
N GLU A 788 -16.73 26.06 -49.21
CA GLU A 788 -16.96 25.19 -50.36
C GLU A 788 -17.32 26.01 -51.60
N GLY A 789 -17.09 25.47 -52.79
CA GLY A 789 -17.44 26.16 -54.02
C GLY A 789 -17.47 25.26 -55.26
N VAL A 790 -18.15 25.72 -56.30
CA VAL A 790 -18.23 25.01 -57.58
C VAL A 790 -18.09 25.96 -58.77
N HIS A 791 -17.41 25.50 -59.81
CA HIS A 791 -17.29 26.18 -61.09
C HIS A 791 -17.69 25.25 -62.23
N LEU A 792 -18.80 25.58 -62.92
CA LEU A 792 -19.36 24.77 -64.00
C LEU A 792 -18.98 25.35 -65.37
N ARG A 793 -18.55 24.48 -66.30
CA ARG A 793 -18.16 24.86 -67.66
C ARG A 793 -19.00 24.13 -68.70
N GLY A 794 -19.64 24.90 -69.59
CA GLY A 794 -20.37 24.35 -70.74
C GLY A 794 -19.50 23.91 -71.93
N GLY A 795 -18.21 24.27 -71.93
CA GLY A 795 -17.24 23.93 -72.99
C GLY A 795 -15.79 24.06 -72.48
N GLU A 796 -14.81 23.91 -73.37
CA GLU A 796 -13.38 23.98 -72.99
C GLU A 796 -12.96 25.38 -72.51
N VAL A 797 -13.55 26.42 -73.10
CA VAL A 797 -13.40 27.82 -72.71
C VAL A 797 -14.73 28.32 -72.15
N ALA A 798 -14.70 28.89 -70.96
CA ALA A 798 -15.88 29.45 -70.30
C ALA A 798 -15.60 30.89 -69.84
N ARG A 799 -16.63 31.75 -69.90
CA ARG A 799 -16.64 33.09 -69.30
C ARG A 799 -17.64 33.10 -68.15
N GLY A 800 -17.26 33.64 -67.01
CA GLY A 800 -18.09 33.67 -65.81
C GLY A 800 -17.55 34.64 -64.76
N GLY A 801 -18.28 34.77 -63.64
CA GLY A 801 -17.87 35.54 -62.47
C GLY A 801 -17.97 34.70 -61.20
N ILE A 802 -17.57 35.28 -60.07
CA ILE A 802 -17.69 34.67 -58.74
C ILE A 802 -19.02 35.12 -58.13
N ARG A 803 -19.76 34.19 -57.53
CA ARG A 803 -20.99 34.47 -56.78
C ARG A 803 -20.85 33.86 -55.40
N TRP A 804 -21.03 34.70 -54.37
CA TRP A 804 -21.23 34.23 -53.01
C TRP A 804 -22.65 33.69 -52.88
N SER A 805 -22.80 32.49 -52.33
CA SER A 805 -24.10 31.87 -52.08
C SER A 805 -24.23 31.57 -50.59
N ASP A 806 -25.33 32.01 -49.99
CA ASP A 806 -25.68 31.64 -48.62
C ASP A 806 -26.42 30.29 -48.57
N ARG A 807 -26.61 29.63 -49.73
CA ARG A 807 -27.31 28.34 -49.87
C ARG A 807 -26.35 27.16 -49.64
N ARG A 808 -26.09 26.85 -48.38
CA ARG A 808 -25.15 25.77 -48.00
C ARG A 808 -25.49 24.41 -48.63
N GLU A 809 -26.76 24.04 -48.71
CA GLU A 809 -27.18 22.70 -49.15
C GLU A 809 -27.31 22.53 -50.67
N ASP A 810 -27.41 23.61 -51.45
CA ASP A 810 -27.71 23.50 -52.88
C ASP A 810 -27.18 24.64 -53.78
N PHE A 811 -26.07 25.27 -53.38
CA PHE A 811 -25.40 26.30 -54.21
C PHE A 811 -25.04 25.78 -55.61
N ARG A 812 -24.79 24.49 -55.79
CA ARG A 812 -24.55 23.91 -57.12
C ARG A 812 -25.75 24.05 -58.05
N THR A 813 -26.96 23.85 -57.54
CA THR A 813 -28.21 24.01 -58.30
C THR A 813 -28.39 25.46 -58.74
N GLU A 814 -28.05 26.41 -57.88
CA GLU A 814 -28.04 27.84 -58.21
C GLU A 814 -27.04 28.17 -59.32
N VAL A 815 -25.79 27.71 -59.20
CA VAL A 815 -24.73 27.93 -60.21
C VAL A 815 -25.11 27.25 -61.54
N LEU A 816 -25.72 26.06 -61.51
CA LEU A 816 -26.21 25.37 -62.69
C LEU A 816 -27.32 26.17 -63.40
N GLY A 817 -28.24 26.78 -62.65
CA GLY A 817 -29.26 27.68 -63.19
C GLY A 817 -28.65 28.88 -63.92
N LEU A 818 -27.62 29.50 -63.34
CA LEU A 818 -26.90 30.61 -63.95
C LEU A 818 -26.13 30.19 -65.21
N MET A 819 -25.46 29.04 -65.17
CA MET A 819 -24.78 28.49 -66.34
C MET A 819 -25.77 28.23 -67.48
N LYS A 820 -26.94 27.63 -67.19
CA LYS A 820 -28.00 27.40 -68.19
C LYS A 820 -28.45 28.72 -68.83
N ALA A 821 -28.74 29.73 -68.02
CA ALA A 821 -29.14 31.04 -68.51
C ALA A 821 -28.05 31.67 -69.41
N GLN A 822 -26.78 31.54 -69.02
CA GLN A 822 -25.66 32.04 -69.82
C GLN A 822 -25.46 31.27 -71.12
N MET A 823 -25.65 29.94 -71.11
CA MET A 823 -25.55 29.11 -72.32
C MET A 823 -26.65 29.44 -73.31
N VAL A 824 -27.89 29.61 -72.86
CA VAL A 824 -29.00 30.05 -73.73
C VAL A 824 -28.74 31.45 -74.27
N LYS A 825 -28.29 32.39 -73.42
CA LYS A 825 -27.94 33.75 -73.85
C LYS A 825 -26.85 33.74 -74.91
N ASN A 826 -25.79 32.95 -74.72
CA ASN A 826 -24.69 32.85 -75.68
C ASN A 826 -25.15 32.17 -76.99
N ALA A 827 -26.02 31.16 -76.94
CA ALA A 827 -26.55 30.47 -78.12
C ALA A 827 -27.51 31.35 -78.96
N VAL A 828 -28.03 32.44 -78.41
CA VAL A 828 -28.85 33.44 -79.12
C VAL A 828 -27.99 34.60 -79.65
N ILE A 829 -26.78 34.80 -79.10
CA ILE A 829 -25.84 35.87 -79.49
C ILE A 829 -24.90 35.42 -80.61
N VAL A 830 -24.52 34.14 -80.63
CA VAL A 830 -23.75 33.48 -81.71
C VAL A 830 -24.72 33.01 -82.78
#